data_AF-G8PCB5-F1
#
_entry.id   AF-G8PCB5-F1
#
_cell.length_a   1.000
_cell.length_b   1.000
_cell.length_c   1.000
_cell.angle_alpha   90.00
_cell.angle_beta   90.00
_cell.angle_gamma   90.00
#
_symmetry.space_group_name_H-M   'P 1'
#
loop_
_entity.id
_entity.type
_entity.pdbx_description
1 polymer ?
#
loop_
_entity_poly.entity_id
_entity_poly.type
_entity_poly.pdbx_seq_one_letter_code
_entity_poly.pdbx_strand_id
1 'polypeptide(L)'
;MGKRILIGFNWITAVLLLSVMLLASLMPASFFDTEDWAKPIAVIIFTIGLLIIINGIHKITTIGHQSIYKYLLYIIGVLIIGAQLWTSFHFVAVARADVSFVRNQAIALATGSHSWPSYFRIYPNNVNSALFEAMILKTTLKLGIPNPWVLLNILRFIWIDTGLVSGLFILKQWRRWRPGALFLMLTWLFSIPIYAYGLFDYNDPLIMPIGLNLVALAYLFIKRQGSVRWLAGLGTWVLLGFSIVMKSNMITFFIAVVMALIGAICIKRINWKLALKWLLGCIIMLLLCFKLTSIGATNRGYSPNINEATPVTSWIAMSLNPQKQGQYAGVDFDAVRRLKTQAQKKEFTKTLIKNRVTDMGPFGLAFHFSKKLGVFLSHGDFDAINLIPQWIKAPNWYLNQQQSYKFWLLLLAQCWYIALLVGCVWQLFKQKKHLISTSLFSLMVLGLTTFHVFIWEVEPRYSLPLLPILMVLGCAGWTNMAKLHLRNAKKRLVLSSLIIFGMFISGMYILQTNSQTIIGSKLIAQQGDGQYFSPQSITIKPNSTYKFIVPLPELETNKLVLNSRSKEPVTITVKSNGFVLNKIKNKANLIKNIHYQNTRVKALDVTIKNNSKHPVKYASGSANYSLKTGKILPRREPIICWYVYNIFHRTAYFSNQAMSFTLTSTSTVVRNLSLFLLIILLFIWWDPAPRRTKSRLTNTIEL
;
A
#
# COMPACT_ATOMS: atom_id res chain seq x y z
N MET A 1 22.78 27.23 7.48
CA MET A 1 22.84 25.84 6.97
C MET A 1 23.69 25.72 5.71
N GLY A 2 24.95 25.25 5.78
CA GLY A 2 25.84 25.17 4.59
C GLY A 2 25.58 23.97 3.67
N LYS A 3 26.21 23.94 2.47
CA LYS A 3 26.17 22.79 1.54
C LYS A 3 26.52 21.47 2.23
N ARG A 4 27.45 21.49 3.18
CA ARG A 4 27.86 20.31 3.98
C ARG A 4 26.70 19.71 4.78
N ILE A 5 25.82 20.53 5.34
CA ILE A 5 24.66 20.06 6.12
C ILE A 5 23.63 19.36 5.20
N LEU A 6 23.35 19.94 4.03
CA LEU A 6 22.47 19.31 3.04
C LEU A 6 23.01 17.94 2.55
N ILE A 7 24.33 17.85 2.36
CA ILE A 7 25.01 16.58 2.06
C ILE A 7 24.89 15.62 3.25
N GLY A 8 25.06 16.12 4.47
CA GLY A 8 24.88 15.34 5.70
C GLY A 8 23.51 14.69 5.79
N PHE A 9 22.42 15.41 5.50
CA PHE A 9 21.08 14.81 5.44
C PHE A 9 20.98 13.69 4.40
N ASN A 10 21.60 13.86 3.22
CA ASN A 10 21.62 12.81 2.20
C ASN A 10 22.37 11.57 2.69
N TRP A 11 23.52 11.75 3.35
CA TRP A 11 24.31 10.63 3.88
C TRP A 11 23.61 9.92 5.03
N ILE A 12 22.99 10.64 5.96
CA ILE A 12 22.18 10.03 7.03
C ILE A 12 21.03 9.22 6.43
N THR A 13 20.36 9.76 5.40
CA THR A 13 19.31 9.04 4.69
C THR A 13 19.86 7.80 3.98
N ALA A 14 21.05 7.89 3.37
CA ALA A 14 21.69 6.75 2.73
C ALA A 14 22.03 5.63 3.73
N VAL A 15 22.52 5.98 4.92
CA VAL A 15 22.79 5.03 6.01
C VAL A 15 21.48 4.40 6.51
N LEU A 16 20.43 5.20 6.71
CA LEU A 16 19.10 4.69 7.07
C LEU A 16 18.60 3.68 6.02
N LEU A 17 18.66 4.03 4.73
CA LEU A 17 18.20 3.15 3.65
C LEU A 17 19.09 1.91 3.48
N LEU A 18 20.37 1.99 3.82
CA LEU A 18 21.27 0.83 3.90
C LEU A 18 20.82 -0.14 5.00
N SER A 19 20.47 0.37 6.18
CA SER A 19 19.90 -0.45 7.26
C SER A 19 18.57 -1.08 6.86
N VAL A 20 17.69 -0.31 6.21
CA VAL A 20 16.42 -0.82 5.65
C VAL A 20 16.70 -1.91 4.62
N MET A 21 17.68 -1.73 3.74
CA MET A 21 18.05 -2.73 2.73
C MET A 21 18.49 -4.05 3.35
N LEU A 22 19.24 -4.01 4.46
CA LEU A 22 19.64 -5.21 5.20
C LEU A 22 18.41 -5.91 5.81
N LEU A 23 17.52 -5.16 6.47
CA LEU A 23 16.29 -5.72 7.05
C LEU A 23 15.38 -6.33 5.97
N ALA A 24 15.19 -5.61 4.85
CA ALA A 24 14.41 -6.04 3.71
C ALA A 24 14.97 -7.30 3.03
N SER A 25 16.30 -7.46 3.03
CA SER A 25 16.96 -8.61 2.39
C SER A 25 16.99 -9.84 3.30
N LEU A 26 17.21 -9.66 4.61
CA LEU A 26 17.52 -10.73 5.55
C LEU A 26 16.34 -11.16 6.43
N MET A 27 15.42 -10.24 6.71
CA MET A 27 14.36 -10.45 7.70
C MET A 27 12.95 -10.06 7.21
N PRO A 28 12.59 -10.18 5.92
CA PRO A 28 11.28 -9.69 5.45
C PRO A 28 10.11 -10.37 6.20
N ALA A 29 10.17 -11.69 6.42
CA ALA A 29 9.11 -12.44 7.11
C ALA A 29 9.00 -12.18 8.63
N SER A 30 10.01 -11.59 9.27
CA SER A 30 10.08 -11.51 10.75
C SER A 30 9.19 -10.43 11.38
N PHE A 31 8.55 -9.62 10.54
CA PHE A 31 7.70 -8.51 10.96
C PHE A 31 6.21 -8.75 10.66
N PHE A 32 5.89 -9.77 9.84
CA PHE A 32 4.53 -10.13 9.46
C PHE A 32 4.35 -11.65 9.46
N ASP A 33 3.70 -12.18 10.51
CA ASP A 33 3.48 -13.62 10.71
C ASP A 33 2.49 -14.28 9.72
N THR A 34 2.06 -13.57 8.67
CA THR A 34 0.90 -13.97 7.85
C THR A 34 1.22 -14.20 6.38
N GLU A 35 2.48 -14.08 5.98
CA GLU A 35 2.88 -14.13 4.58
C GLU A 35 3.85 -15.27 4.28
N ASP A 36 3.55 -16.00 3.20
CA ASP A 36 4.40 -17.07 2.69
C ASP A 36 5.59 -16.47 1.92
N TRP A 37 6.61 -16.03 2.66
CA TRP A 37 7.81 -15.41 2.09
C TRP A 37 8.78 -16.42 1.48
N ALA A 38 9.37 -16.04 0.34
CA ALA A 38 10.58 -16.71 -0.13
C ALA A 38 11.72 -16.52 0.88
N LYS A 39 12.59 -17.53 1.01
CA LYS A 39 13.75 -17.44 1.90
C LYS A 39 14.68 -16.28 1.48
N PRO A 40 15.36 -15.60 2.42
CA PRO A 40 16.26 -14.48 2.15
C PRO A 40 17.27 -14.71 1.02
N ILE A 41 17.85 -15.91 0.96
CA ILE A 41 18.82 -16.26 -0.09
C ILE A 41 18.23 -16.19 -1.49
N ALA A 42 16.98 -16.63 -1.69
CA ALA A 42 16.30 -16.50 -2.97
C ALA A 42 16.08 -15.02 -3.31
N VAL A 43 15.57 -14.22 -2.36
CA VAL A 43 15.37 -12.78 -2.55
C VAL A 43 16.68 -12.09 -2.99
N ILE A 44 17.80 -12.41 -2.35
CA ILE A 44 19.13 -11.85 -2.67
C ILE A 44 19.56 -12.24 -4.09
N ILE A 45 19.48 -13.53 -4.44
CA ILE A 45 19.92 -14.03 -5.75
C ILE A 45 19.07 -13.44 -6.88
N PHE A 46 17.74 -13.39 -6.71
CA PHE A 46 16.85 -12.74 -7.66
C PHE A 46 17.13 -11.24 -7.79
N THR A 47 17.45 -10.56 -6.69
CA THR A 47 17.84 -9.14 -6.71
C THR A 47 19.15 -8.93 -7.47
N ILE A 48 20.16 -9.78 -7.28
CA ILE A 48 21.42 -9.72 -8.03
C ILE A 48 21.15 -9.91 -9.54
N GLY A 49 20.33 -10.90 -9.89
CA GLY A 49 19.87 -11.12 -11.26
C GLY A 49 19.19 -9.89 -11.85
N LEU A 50 18.29 -9.25 -11.10
CA LEU A 50 17.61 -8.03 -11.52
C LEU A 50 18.59 -6.85 -11.72
N LEU A 51 19.59 -6.70 -10.86
CA LEU A 51 20.63 -5.66 -11.02
C LEU A 51 21.46 -5.88 -12.30
N ILE A 52 21.72 -7.14 -12.69
CA ILE A 52 22.37 -7.48 -13.95
C ILE A 52 21.49 -7.07 -15.14
N ILE A 53 20.18 -7.34 -15.08
CA ILE A 53 19.19 -6.93 -16.09
C ILE A 53 19.16 -5.40 -16.21
N ILE A 54 19.08 -4.68 -15.09
CA ILE A 54 19.10 -3.21 -15.06
C ILE A 54 20.39 -2.66 -15.70
N ASN A 55 21.54 -3.23 -15.37
CA ASN A 55 22.82 -2.86 -15.99
C ASN A 55 22.83 -3.14 -17.51
N GLY A 56 22.27 -4.27 -17.93
CA GLY A 56 22.08 -4.63 -19.34
C GLY A 56 21.23 -3.59 -20.07
N ILE A 57 20.04 -3.28 -19.56
CA ILE A 57 19.15 -2.24 -20.11
C ILE A 57 19.86 -0.88 -20.15
N HIS A 58 20.62 -0.51 -19.11
CA HIS A 58 21.42 0.73 -19.09
C HIS A 58 22.41 0.78 -20.27
N LYS A 59 23.09 -0.33 -20.60
CA LYS A 59 23.97 -0.40 -21.77
C LYS A 59 23.20 -0.29 -23.09
N ILE A 60 22.12 -1.06 -23.29
CA ILE A 60 21.26 -1.04 -24.51
C ILE A 60 20.86 0.40 -24.81
N THR A 61 20.27 1.01 -23.79
CA THR A 61 19.68 2.32 -23.89
C THR A 61 20.73 3.42 -23.89
N THR A 62 22.00 3.22 -23.55
CA THR A 62 23.01 4.28 -23.71
C THR A 62 23.60 4.31 -25.13
N ILE A 63 23.64 3.17 -25.82
CA ILE A 63 24.26 3.04 -27.15
C ILE A 63 23.23 3.05 -28.28
N GLY A 64 21.97 2.66 -28.01
CA GLY A 64 20.93 2.54 -29.03
C GLY A 64 20.56 3.86 -29.74
N HIS A 65 19.78 3.75 -30.81
CA HIS A 65 19.28 4.94 -31.51
C HIS A 65 18.26 5.72 -30.67
N GLN A 66 18.27 7.05 -30.75
CA GLN A 66 17.37 7.91 -29.97
C GLN A 66 15.88 7.66 -30.30
N SER A 67 15.56 7.40 -31.57
CA SER A 67 14.18 7.09 -31.98
C SER A 67 13.68 5.79 -31.37
N ILE A 68 14.51 4.75 -31.29
CA ILE A 68 14.15 3.47 -30.66
C ILE A 68 13.84 3.70 -29.18
N TYR A 69 14.67 4.48 -28.49
CA TYR A 69 14.44 4.83 -27.09
C TYR A 69 13.10 5.57 -26.91
N LYS A 70 12.78 6.52 -27.80
CA LYS A 70 11.51 7.25 -27.79
C LYS A 70 10.31 6.32 -27.99
N TYR A 71 10.33 5.43 -28.99
CA TYR A 71 9.26 4.46 -29.23
C TYR A 71 9.09 3.50 -28.06
N LEU A 72 10.18 3.05 -27.44
CA LEU A 72 10.13 2.22 -26.25
C LEU A 72 9.39 2.93 -25.10
N LEU A 73 9.65 4.22 -24.86
CA LEU A 73 8.90 4.97 -23.85
C LEU A 73 7.41 5.05 -24.19
N TYR A 74 7.04 5.24 -25.47
CA TYR A 74 5.63 5.25 -25.87
C TYR A 74 4.95 3.90 -25.66
N ILE A 75 5.60 2.80 -26.05
CA ILE A 75 5.07 1.45 -25.84
C ILE A 75 4.86 1.19 -24.35
N ILE A 76 5.86 1.47 -23.50
CA ILE A 76 5.71 1.28 -22.05
C ILE A 76 4.63 2.21 -21.48
N GLY A 77 4.51 3.44 -21.98
CA GLY A 77 3.45 4.37 -21.56
C GLY A 77 2.06 3.85 -21.86
N VAL A 78 1.85 3.32 -23.08
CA VAL A 78 0.59 2.67 -23.47
C VAL A 78 0.33 1.43 -22.61
N LEU A 79 1.35 0.62 -22.30
CA LEU A 79 1.20 -0.54 -21.42
C LEU A 79 0.82 -0.15 -19.98
N ILE A 80 1.37 0.93 -19.44
CA ILE A 80 0.99 1.43 -18.11
C ILE A 80 -0.50 1.80 -18.09
N ILE A 81 -0.93 2.65 -19.03
CA ILE A 81 -2.32 3.10 -19.13
C ILE A 81 -3.24 1.90 -19.37
N GLY A 82 -2.87 1.01 -20.30
CA GLY A 82 -3.64 -0.19 -20.62
C GLY A 82 -3.80 -1.12 -19.42
N ALA A 83 -2.73 -1.37 -18.65
CA ALA A 83 -2.77 -2.19 -17.44
C ALA A 83 -3.63 -1.55 -16.33
N GLN A 84 -3.53 -0.23 -16.13
CA GLN A 84 -4.32 0.49 -15.12
C GLN A 84 -5.81 0.52 -15.48
N LEU A 85 -6.15 0.77 -16.75
CA LEU A 85 -7.53 0.71 -17.23
C LEU A 85 -8.08 -0.70 -17.09
N TRP A 86 -7.34 -1.71 -17.58
CA TRP A 86 -7.75 -3.10 -17.46
C TRP A 86 -8.00 -3.48 -16.00
N THR A 87 -7.09 -3.09 -15.09
CA THR A 87 -7.24 -3.31 -13.64
C THR A 87 -8.49 -2.62 -13.10
N SER A 88 -8.72 -1.35 -13.48
CA SER A 88 -9.88 -0.55 -13.05
C SER A 88 -11.22 -1.18 -13.44
N PHE A 89 -11.31 -1.80 -14.62
CA PHE A 89 -12.54 -2.44 -15.11
C PHE A 89 -12.76 -3.85 -14.55
N HIS A 90 -11.70 -4.56 -14.16
CA HIS A 90 -11.79 -5.96 -13.75
C HIS A 90 -11.74 -6.17 -12.24
N PHE A 91 -11.24 -5.19 -11.48
CA PHE A 91 -11.12 -5.25 -10.03
C PHE A 91 -11.89 -4.10 -9.37
N VAL A 92 -12.76 -4.44 -8.42
CA VAL A 92 -13.47 -3.46 -7.58
C VAL A 92 -13.46 -3.96 -6.14
N ALA A 93 -12.83 -3.20 -5.25
CA ALA A 93 -12.65 -3.56 -3.84
C ALA A 93 -13.92 -3.34 -3.02
N VAL A 94 -14.15 -4.25 -2.06
CA VAL A 94 -15.07 -3.99 -0.93
C VAL A 94 -14.31 -3.26 0.16
N ALA A 95 -14.91 -2.19 0.69
CA ALA A 95 -14.31 -1.44 1.77
C ALA A 95 -14.31 -2.25 3.09
N ARG A 96 -13.21 -2.19 3.84
CA ARG A 96 -13.05 -2.85 5.15
C ARG A 96 -12.58 -1.85 6.20
N ALA A 97 -12.69 -2.23 7.48
CA ALA A 97 -12.17 -1.43 8.60
C ALA A 97 -12.57 0.06 8.47
N ASP A 98 -11.63 0.99 8.62
CA ASP A 98 -11.86 2.44 8.49
C ASP A 98 -12.46 2.85 7.15
N VAL A 99 -11.98 2.23 6.07
CA VAL A 99 -12.43 2.52 4.71
C VAL A 99 -13.93 2.27 4.58
N SER A 100 -14.45 1.25 5.26
CA SER A 100 -15.90 0.99 5.22
C SER A 100 -16.71 2.10 5.88
N PHE A 101 -16.26 2.62 7.02
CA PHE A 101 -16.94 3.75 7.67
C PHE A 101 -16.88 5.00 6.79
N VAL A 102 -15.72 5.28 6.20
CA VAL A 102 -15.51 6.44 5.30
C VAL A 102 -16.38 6.33 4.06
N ARG A 103 -16.33 5.22 3.32
CA ARG A 103 -17.15 5.00 2.11
C ARG A 103 -18.64 5.10 2.41
N ASN A 104 -19.10 4.41 3.46
CA ASN A 104 -20.53 4.43 3.80
C ASN A 104 -21.01 5.83 4.20
N GLN A 105 -20.21 6.57 4.97
CA GLN A 105 -20.53 7.96 5.30
C GLN A 105 -20.49 8.86 4.07
N ALA A 106 -19.53 8.66 3.17
CA ALA A 106 -19.43 9.42 1.93
C ALA A 106 -20.68 9.25 1.05
N ILE A 107 -21.19 8.02 0.91
CA ILE A 107 -22.46 7.74 0.22
C ILE A 107 -23.63 8.41 0.94
N ALA A 108 -23.70 8.32 2.28
CA ALA A 108 -24.76 8.94 3.06
C ALA A 108 -24.82 10.47 2.85
N LEU A 109 -23.66 11.13 2.89
CA LEU A 109 -23.54 12.57 2.62
C LEU A 109 -23.89 12.92 1.17
N ALA A 110 -23.46 12.11 0.20
CA ALA A 110 -23.73 12.34 -1.22
C ALA A 110 -25.24 12.20 -1.54
N THR A 111 -25.96 11.36 -0.80
CA THR A 111 -27.40 11.13 -0.91
C THR A 111 -28.26 12.03 -0.01
N GLY A 112 -27.64 12.94 0.76
CA GLY A 112 -28.31 13.98 1.53
C GLY A 112 -28.48 13.72 3.03
N SER A 113 -27.98 12.60 3.55
CA SER A 113 -27.97 12.34 4.99
C SER A 113 -26.82 13.09 5.68
N HIS A 114 -27.14 13.86 6.72
CA HIS A 114 -26.17 14.60 7.53
C HIS A 114 -25.95 13.95 8.92
N SER A 115 -26.33 12.68 9.09
CA SER A 115 -26.10 11.93 10.32
C SER A 115 -24.69 11.34 10.34
N TRP A 116 -24.02 11.44 11.49
CA TRP A 116 -22.66 10.94 11.68
C TRP A 116 -22.60 9.85 12.75
N PRO A 117 -22.10 8.64 12.42
CA PRO A 117 -21.79 7.60 13.40
C PRO A 117 -20.76 8.07 14.43
N SER A 118 -20.83 7.51 15.65
CA SER A 118 -19.85 7.77 16.73
C SER A 118 -18.40 7.50 16.32
N TYR A 119 -18.19 6.63 15.33
CA TYR A 119 -16.90 6.40 14.68
C TYR A 119 -16.14 7.69 14.37
N PHE A 120 -16.79 8.67 13.75
CA PHE A 120 -16.12 9.91 13.34
C PHE A 120 -15.83 10.87 14.49
N ARG A 121 -16.51 10.72 15.64
CA ARG A 121 -16.16 11.47 16.85
C ARG A 121 -14.95 10.88 17.54
N ILE A 122 -14.79 9.56 17.47
CA ILE A 122 -13.61 8.85 18.01
C ILE A 122 -12.39 9.06 17.09
N TYR A 123 -12.59 8.98 15.76
CA TYR A 123 -11.57 9.17 14.73
C TYR A 123 -11.87 10.41 13.85
N PRO A 124 -11.71 11.63 14.39
CA PRO A 124 -11.98 12.86 13.64
C PRO A 124 -11.07 13.05 12.42
N ASN A 125 -9.92 12.38 12.38
CA ASN A 125 -8.99 12.39 11.25
C ASN A 125 -9.61 11.83 9.94
N ASN A 126 -10.67 11.04 10.04
CA ASN A 126 -11.32 10.42 8.87
C ASN A 126 -12.50 11.25 8.33
N VAL A 127 -12.91 12.33 9.02
CA VAL A 127 -14.00 13.21 8.59
C VAL A 127 -13.69 13.85 7.24
N ASN A 128 -12.48 14.38 7.07
CA ASN A 128 -12.09 15.03 5.82
C ASN A 128 -12.06 14.07 4.63
N SER A 129 -11.68 12.81 4.88
CA SER A 129 -11.70 11.76 3.86
C SER A 129 -13.13 11.47 3.41
N ALA A 130 -14.08 11.33 4.35
CA ALA A 130 -15.49 11.09 4.03
C ALA A 130 -16.12 12.28 3.28
N LEU A 131 -15.78 13.51 3.65
CA LEU A 131 -16.25 14.72 2.97
C LEU A 131 -15.72 14.82 1.53
N PHE A 132 -14.43 14.54 1.35
CA PHE A 132 -13.80 14.57 0.03
C PHE A 132 -14.39 13.50 -0.90
N GLU A 133 -14.53 12.27 -0.41
CA GLU A 133 -15.14 11.19 -1.17
C GLU A 133 -16.63 11.49 -1.48
N ALA A 134 -17.37 12.06 -0.52
CA ALA A 134 -18.76 12.48 -0.74
C ALA A 134 -18.89 13.52 -1.85
N MET A 135 -17.95 14.45 -1.96
CA MET A 135 -17.94 15.46 -3.02
C MET A 135 -17.81 14.81 -4.41
N ILE A 136 -16.91 13.83 -4.54
CA ILE A 136 -16.72 13.11 -5.81
C ILE A 136 -17.96 12.26 -6.12
N LEU A 137 -18.46 11.50 -5.14
CA LEU A 137 -19.66 10.67 -5.29
C LEU A 137 -20.91 11.50 -5.64
N LYS A 138 -21.10 12.66 -5.01
CA LYS A 138 -22.23 13.55 -5.34
C LYS A 138 -22.16 14.01 -6.80
N THR A 139 -20.96 14.24 -7.32
CA THR A 139 -20.77 14.63 -8.72
C THR A 139 -21.09 13.48 -9.67
N THR A 140 -20.62 12.27 -9.40
CA THR A 140 -20.91 11.10 -10.23
C THR A 140 -22.39 10.70 -10.21
N LEU A 141 -23.05 10.80 -9.05
CA LEU A 141 -24.48 10.55 -8.91
C LEU A 141 -25.32 11.59 -9.68
N LYS A 142 -24.93 12.87 -9.66
CA LYS A 142 -25.59 13.92 -10.46
C LYS A 142 -25.48 13.68 -11.97
N LEU A 143 -24.40 13.03 -12.42
CA LEU A 143 -24.22 12.62 -13.81
C LEU A 143 -24.98 11.33 -14.17
N GLY A 144 -25.80 10.79 -13.25
CA GLY A 144 -26.60 9.59 -13.49
C GLY A 144 -25.81 8.28 -13.48
N ILE A 145 -24.63 8.23 -12.83
CA ILE A 145 -23.79 7.02 -12.74
C ILE A 145 -24.05 6.30 -11.40
N PRO A 146 -24.90 5.24 -11.36
CA PRO A 146 -25.29 4.57 -10.11
C PRO A 146 -24.22 3.62 -9.54
N ASN A 147 -23.21 3.28 -10.34
CA ASN A 147 -22.07 2.44 -9.96
C ASN A 147 -20.75 3.17 -10.29
N PRO A 148 -20.26 4.03 -9.38
CA PRO A 148 -19.15 4.92 -9.69
C PRO A 148 -17.76 4.27 -9.52
N TRP A 149 -17.66 3.03 -9.03
CA TRP A 149 -16.38 2.49 -8.53
C TRP A 149 -15.29 2.38 -9.59
N VAL A 150 -15.64 1.98 -10.81
CA VAL A 150 -14.68 1.90 -11.94
C VAL A 150 -14.17 3.29 -12.30
N LEU A 151 -15.06 4.28 -12.38
CA LEU A 151 -14.67 5.67 -12.63
C LEU A 151 -13.76 6.21 -11.51
N LEU A 152 -14.07 5.88 -10.24
CA LEU A 152 -13.24 6.25 -9.10
C LEU A 152 -11.87 5.56 -9.11
N ASN A 153 -11.76 4.30 -9.58
CA ASN A 153 -10.48 3.64 -9.82
C ASN A 153 -9.67 4.43 -10.87
N ILE A 154 -10.28 4.76 -12.01
CA ILE A 154 -9.61 5.50 -13.10
C ILE A 154 -9.11 6.86 -12.62
N LEU A 155 -9.95 7.63 -11.92
CA LEU A 155 -9.57 8.94 -11.37
C LEU A 155 -8.41 8.82 -10.37
N ARG A 156 -8.37 7.76 -9.57
CA ARG A 156 -7.24 7.49 -8.67
C ARG A 156 -5.96 7.13 -9.41
N PHE A 157 -6.03 6.33 -10.47
CA PHE A 157 -4.86 6.07 -11.31
C PHE A 157 -4.33 7.33 -11.99
N ILE A 158 -5.21 8.17 -12.54
CA ILE A 158 -4.83 9.48 -13.11
C ILE A 158 -4.13 10.33 -12.03
N TRP A 159 -4.67 10.37 -10.82
CA TRP A 159 -4.06 11.09 -9.70
C TRP A 159 -2.67 10.53 -9.35
N ILE A 160 -2.53 9.22 -9.17
CA ILE A 160 -1.26 8.55 -8.89
C ILE A 160 -0.24 8.86 -9.99
N ASP A 161 -0.65 8.82 -11.26
CA ASP A 161 0.22 9.07 -12.42
C ASP A 161 0.72 10.51 -12.53
N THR A 162 0.12 11.48 -11.81
CA THR A 162 0.76 12.79 -11.63
C THR A 162 2.16 12.65 -11.01
N GLY A 163 2.36 11.66 -10.14
CA GLY A 163 3.66 11.30 -9.59
C GLY A 163 4.62 10.78 -10.66
N LEU A 164 4.17 9.92 -11.58
CA LEU A 164 4.98 9.44 -12.71
C LEU A 164 5.43 10.61 -13.59
N VAL A 165 4.49 11.48 -13.98
CA VAL A 165 4.76 12.65 -14.81
C VAL A 165 5.75 13.59 -14.12
N SER A 166 5.55 13.87 -12.82
CA SER A 166 6.48 14.67 -12.01
C SER A 166 7.86 14.03 -11.90
N GLY A 167 7.94 12.71 -11.72
CA GLY A 167 9.20 11.97 -11.69
C GLY A 167 9.96 12.03 -13.02
N LEU A 168 9.26 11.84 -14.14
CA LEU A 168 9.81 11.98 -15.49
C LEU A 168 10.32 13.40 -15.73
N PHE A 169 9.54 14.41 -15.31
CA PHE A 169 9.96 15.81 -15.36
C PHE A 169 11.24 16.03 -14.55
N ILE A 170 11.31 15.55 -13.30
CA ILE A 170 12.49 15.68 -12.44
C ILE A 170 13.72 15.01 -13.06
N LEU A 171 13.59 13.79 -13.59
CA LEU A 171 14.69 13.09 -14.27
C LEU A 171 15.17 13.84 -15.51
N LYS A 172 14.25 14.47 -16.27
CA LYS A 172 14.62 15.35 -17.39
C LYS A 172 15.42 16.54 -16.90
N GLN A 173 14.97 17.23 -15.85
CA GLN A 173 15.71 18.36 -15.25
C GLN A 173 17.05 17.94 -14.68
N TRP A 174 17.14 16.69 -14.18
CA TRP A 174 18.37 16.16 -13.65
C TRP A 174 19.38 15.77 -14.74
N ARG A 175 19.01 15.88 -16.02
CA ARG A 175 19.75 15.38 -17.18
C ARG A 175 19.99 13.86 -17.09
N ARG A 176 19.01 13.14 -16.54
CA ARG A 176 19.00 11.68 -16.36
C ARG A 176 17.88 11.00 -17.13
N TRP A 177 17.40 11.65 -18.20
CA TRP A 177 16.32 11.13 -19.02
C TRP A 177 16.63 9.73 -19.57
N ARG A 178 17.84 9.52 -20.10
CA ARG A 178 18.25 8.26 -20.72
C ARG A 178 19.38 7.63 -19.87
N PRO A 179 19.20 6.44 -19.27
CA PRO A 179 18.02 5.56 -19.33
C PRO A 179 16.88 5.87 -18.34
N GLY A 180 17.03 6.85 -17.46
CA GLY A 180 16.23 6.97 -16.23
C GLY A 180 14.71 7.01 -16.44
N ALA A 181 14.21 7.63 -17.50
CA ALA A 181 12.78 7.67 -17.83
C ALA A 181 12.22 6.27 -18.05
N LEU A 182 12.95 5.42 -18.79
CA LEU A 182 12.55 4.03 -19.00
C LEU A 182 12.54 3.26 -17.68
N PHE A 183 13.57 3.42 -16.84
CA PHE A 183 13.61 2.74 -15.55
C PHE A 183 12.45 3.15 -14.64
N LEU A 184 12.11 4.44 -14.62
CA LEU A 184 10.97 4.92 -13.84
C LEU A 184 9.66 4.35 -14.37
N MET A 185 9.45 4.33 -15.68
CA MET A 185 8.24 3.78 -16.29
C MET A 185 8.12 2.26 -16.08
N LEU A 186 9.22 1.50 -16.21
CA LEU A 186 9.21 0.06 -15.90
C LEU A 186 8.94 -0.18 -14.41
N THR A 187 9.55 0.62 -13.53
CA THR A 187 9.28 0.55 -12.09
C THR A 187 7.82 0.85 -11.78
N TRP A 188 7.21 1.81 -12.47
CA TRP A 188 5.79 2.14 -12.33
C TRP A 188 4.90 0.98 -12.81
N LEU A 189 5.21 0.41 -13.98
CA LEU A 189 4.48 -0.70 -14.60
C LEU A 189 4.51 -1.99 -13.77
N PHE A 190 5.62 -2.29 -13.09
CA PHE A 190 5.76 -3.53 -12.31
C PHE A 190 5.52 -3.34 -10.81
N SER A 191 5.17 -2.13 -10.37
CA SER A 191 4.92 -1.84 -8.95
C SER A 191 3.52 -2.28 -8.53
N ILE A 192 3.44 -3.40 -7.81
CA ILE A 192 2.20 -3.88 -7.18
C ILE A 192 1.49 -2.80 -6.34
N PRO A 193 2.19 -1.99 -5.52
CA PRO A 193 1.58 -0.86 -4.82
C PRO A 193 0.78 0.09 -5.73
N ILE A 194 1.26 0.43 -6.93
CA ILE A 194 0.56 1.34 -7.85
C ILE A 194 -0.84 0.80 -8.16
N TYR A 195 -0.96 -0.49 -8.45
CA TYR A 195 -2.23 -1.13 -8.79
C TYR A 195 -3.13 -1.33 -7.57
N ALA A 196 -2.59 -1.81 -6.45
CA ALA A 196 -3.36 -2.04 -5.24
C ALA A 196 -3.95 -0.74 -4.67
N TYR A 197 -3.14 0.32 -4.58
CA TYR A 197 -3.59 1.62 -4.08
C TYR A 197 -4.46 2.39 -5.10
N GLY A 198 -4.32 2.12 -6.40
CA GLY A 198 -5.28 2.61 -7.40
C GLY A 198 -6.69 2.02 -7.23
N LEU A 199 -6.79 0.82 -6.64
CA LEU A 199 -8.05 0.14 -6.30
C LEU A 199 -8.53 0.43 -4.88
N PHE A 200 -7.66 0.86 -3.98
CA PHE A 200 -7.98 1.15 -2.57
C PHE A 200 -8.53 2.57 -2.38
N ASP A 201 -9.74 2.70 -1.88
CA ASP A 201 -10.50 3.96 -1.85
C ASP A 201 -10.39 4.67 -0.50
N TYR A 202 -9.17 5.03 -0.14
CA TYR A 202 -8.88 5.69 1.11
C TYR A 202 -7.92 6.87 0.91
N ASN A 203 -7.42 7.45 2.00
CA ASN A 203 -6.53 8.61 1.90
C ASN A 203 -5.08 8.28 1.48
N ASP A 204 -4.65 7.02 1.57
CA ASP A 204 -3.31 6.58 1.17
C ASP A 204 -2.95 6.93 -0.29
N PRO A 205 -3.75 6.58 -1.33
CA PRO A 205 -3.46 6.98 -2.71
C PRO A 205 -3.50 8.50 -2.93
N LEU A 206 -4.26 9.25 -2.12
CA LEU A 206 -4.35 10.71 -2.25
C LEU A 206 -3.01 11.38 -1.93
N ILE A 207 -2.24 10.82 -0.98
CA ILE A 207 -0.96 11.39 -0.58
C ILE A 207 0.25 10.79 -1.29
N MET A 208 0.08 9.63 -1.94
CA MET A 208 1.16 8.91 -2.61
C MET A 208 2.00 9.77 -3.58
N PRO A 209 1.45 10.50 -4.57
CA PRO A 209 2.27 11.24 -5.54
C PRO A 209 2.81 12.58 -5.01
N ILE A 210 2.40 13.01 -3.82
CA ILE A 210 2.60 14.39 -3.34
C ILE A 210 4.08 14.76 -3.24
N GLY A 211 4.94 13.86 -2.79
CA GLY A 211 6.38 14.13 -2.68
C GLY A 211 7.03 14.56 -4.00
N LEU A 212 6.72 13.85 -5.10
CA LEU A 212 7.24 14.20 -6.43
C LEU A 212 6.57 15.45 -7.00
N ASN A 213 5.25 15.59 -6.83
CA ASN A 213 4.51 16.77 -7.30
C ASN A 213 5.04 18.05 -6.65
N LEU A 214 5.32 18.02 -5.34
CA LEU A 214 5.91 19.15 -4.62
C LEU A 214 7.28 19.53 -5.17
N VAL A 215 8.16 18.55 -5.43
CA VAL A 215 9.49 18.83 -6.00
C VAL A 215 9.40 19.37 -7.43
N ALA A 216 8.53 18.82 -8.26
CA ALA A 216 8.33 19.30 -9.63
C ALA A 216 7.80 20.74 -9.66
N LEU A 217 6.79 21.06 -8.85
CA LEU A 217 6.26 22.42 -8.75
C LEU A 217 7.24 23.38 -8.08
N ALA A 218 7.97 22.96 -7.04
CA ALA A 218 9.02 23.77 -6.43
C ALA A 218 10.13 24.10 -7.44
N TYR A 219 10.50 23.17 -8.31
CA TYR A 219 11.42 23.44 -9.41
C TYR A 219 10.89 24.54 -10.34
N LEU A 220 9.61 24.47 -10.73
CA LEU A 220 8.98 25.50 -11.57
C LEU A 220 8.90 26.86 -10.86
N PHE A 221 8.52 26.88 -9.57
CA PHE A 221 8.48 28.09 -8.76
C PHE A 221 9.84 28.81 -8.71
N ILE A 222 10.91 28.05 -8.52
CA ILE A 222 12.27 28.59 -8.43
C ILE A 222 12.78 29.05 -9.81
N LYS A 223 12.51 28.30 -10.87
CA LYS A 223 13.14 28.51 -12.19
C LYS A 223 12.33 29.41 -13.14
N ARG A 224 11.02 29.51 -12.97
CA ARG A 224 10.15 30.37 -13.80
C ARG A 224 9.93 31.71 -13.13
N GLN A 225 9.35 32.67 -13.86
CA GLN A 225 8.97 34.01 -13.40
C GLN A 225 7.49 34.29 -13.74
N GLY A 226 6.96 35.45 -13.33
CA GLY A 226 5.60 35.89 -13.67
C GLY A 226 4.49 34.96 -13.13
N SER A 227 3.41 34.82 -13.91
CA SER A 227 2.22 34.03 -13.55
C SER A 227 2.54 32.55 -13.34
N VAL A 228 3.39 31.96 -14.17
CA VAL A 228 3.76 30.52 -14.08
C VAL A 228 4.42 30.19 -12.74
N ARG A 229 5.28 31.09 -12.22
CA ARG A 229 5.86 30.93 -10.88
C ARG A 229 4.75 30.85 -9.83
N TRP A 230 3.84 31.81 -9.82
CA TRP A 230 2.81 31.89 -8.79
C TRP A 230 1.74 30.80 -8.94
N LEU A 231 1.47 30.32 -10.15
CA LEU A 231 0.64 29.14 -10.37
C LEU A 231 1.29 27.88 -9.79
N ALA A 232 2.61 27.70 -9.99
CA ALA A 232 3.35 26.63 -9.35
C ALA A 232 3.36 26.77 -7.82
N GLY A 233 3.51 28.00 -7.31
CA GLY A 233 3.39 28.33 -5.89
C GLY A 233 2.03 27.94 -5.31
N LEU A 234 0.95 28.38 -5.96
CA LEU A 234 -0.43 28.02 -5.61
C LEU A 234 -0.62 26.51 -5.61
N GLY A 235 -0.13 25.81 -6.64
CA GLY A 235 -0.13 24.36 -6.71
C GLY A 235 0.58 23.73 -5.50
N THR A 236 1.77 24.21 -5.12
CA THR A 236 2.47 23.69 -3.92
C THR A 236 1.69 23.95 -2.63
N TRP A 237 1.07 25.13 -2.48
CA TRP A 237 0.33 25.48 -1.27
C TRP A 237 -0.93 24.63 -1.12
N VAL A 238 -1.70 24.46 -2.22
CA VAL A 238 -2.89 23.62 -2.25
C VAL A 238 -2.54 22.17 -1.94
N LEU A 239 -1.47 21.62 -2.55
CA LEU A 239 -1.05 20.24 -2.29
C LEU A 239 -0.61 20.02 -0.85
N LEU A 240 0.15 20.95 -0.25
CA LEU A 240 0.56 20.85 1.15
C LEU A 240 -0.65 20.92 2.08
N GLY A 241 -1.52 21.92 1.90
CA GLY A 241 -2.74 22.06 2.69
C GLY A 241 -3.64 20.83 2.58
N PHE A 242 -3.90 20.36 1.37
CA PHE A 242 -4.66 19.15 1.09
C PHE A 242 -4.03 17.93 1.77
N SER A 243 -2.72 17.72 1.62
CA SER A 243 -2.03 16.55 2.19
C SER A 243 -2.18 16.46 3.71
N ILE A 244 -2.00 17.58 4.42
CA ILE A 244 -2.05 17.63 5.89
C ILE A 244 -3.48 17.40 6.40
N VAL A 245 -4.46 17.98 5.71
CA VAL A 245 -5.87 17.86 6.08
C VAL A 245 -6.43 16.46 5.79
N MET A 246 -5.94 15.78 4.74
CA MET A 246 -6.30 14.38 4.45
C MET A 246 -5.57 13.38 5.34
N LYS A 247 -4.29 13.63 5.67
CA LYS A 247 -3.48 12.78 6.55
C LYS A 247 -2.50 13.66 7.35
N SER A 248 -2.74 13.78 8.65
CA SER A 248 -2.01 14.72 9.52
C SER A 248 -0.50 14.45 9.61
N ASN A 249 -0.07 13.21 9.40
CA ASN A 249 1.36 12.84 9.36
C ASN A 249 2.12 13.49 8.19
N MET A 250 1.42 14.04 7.17
CA MET A 250 2.02 14.81 6.08
C MET A 250 2.56 16.17 6.53
N ILE A 251 2.36 16.57 7.79
CA ILE A 251 3.07 17.71 8.39
C ILE A 251 4.59 17.55 8.29
N THR A 252 5.09 16.31 8.28
CA THR A 252 6.51 15.98 8.07
C THR A 252 7.03 16.48 6.72
N PHE A 253 6.21 16.45 5.66
CA PHE A 253 6.58 16.97 4.34
C PHE A 253 6.65 18.48 4.34
N PHE A 254 5.74 19.15 5.06
CA PHE A 254 5.82 20.61 5.26
C PHE A 254 7.11 21.01 5.96
N ILE A 255 7.46 20.35 7.07
CA ILE A 255 8.73 20.58 7.78
C ILE A 255 9.93 20.36 6.84
N ALA A 256 9.92 19.28 6.04
CA ALA A 256 10.96 19.00 5.07
C ALA A 256 11.12 20.11 4.02
N VAL A 257 10.00 20.67 3.51
CA VAL A 257 10.01 21.80 2.57
C VAL A 257 10.57 23.06 3.23
N VAL A 258 10.17 23.38 4.45
CA VAL A 258 10.70 24.53 5.21
C VAL A 258 12.21 24.40 5.41
N MET A 259 12.68 23.22 5.84
CA MET A 259 14.11 22.95 6.01
C MET A 259 14.88 23.05 4.68
N ALA A 260 14.33 22.54 3.58
CA ALA A 260 14.94 22.64 2.26
C ALA A 260 14.99 24.09 1.75
N LEU A 261 13.96 24.91 2.04
CA LEU A 261 13.94 26.34 1.73
C LEU A 261 15.02 27.09 2.51
N ILE A 262 15.14 26.84 3.83
CA ILE A 262 16.22 27.41 4.66
C ILE A 262 17.58 27.03 4.07
N GLY A 263 17.76 25.75 3.71
CA GLY A 263 18.96 25.27 3.03
C GLY A 263 19.24 26.05 1.74
N ALA A 264 18.23 26.21 0.88
CA ALA A 264 18.33 26.92 -0.39
C ALA A 264 18.69 28.41 -0.22
N ILE A 265 18.16 29.08 0.81
CA ILE A 265 18.53 30.46 1.18
C ILE A 265 19.99 30.50 1.62
N CYS A 266 20.40 29.62 2.54
CA CYS A 266 21.76 29.62 3.08
C CYS A 266 22.84 29.34 2.02
N ILE A 267 22.52 28.55 0.99
CA ILE A 267 23.43 28.32 -0.14
C ILE A 267 23.25 29.32 -1.29
N LYS A 268 22.54 30.44 -1.04
CA LYS A 268 22.29 31.55 -1.97
C LYS A 268 21.65 31.12 -3.30
N ARG A 269 20.81 30.08 -3.29
CA ARG A 269 20.06 29.60 -4.47
C ARG A 269 18.69 30.26 -4.62
N ILE A 270 18.14 30.79 -3.53
CA ILE A 270 16.84 31.48 -3.49
C ILE A 270 17.01 32.75 -2.64
N ASN A 271 16.35 33.84 -3.04
CA ASN A 271 16.26 35.07 -2.25
C ASN A 271 15.32 34.86 -1.05
N TRP A 272 15.75 35.26 0.15
CA TRP A 272 14.97 35.12 1.38
C TRP A 272 13.59 35.79 1.31
N LYS A 273 13.45 36.94 0.62
CA LYS A 273 12.16 37.62 0.44
C LYS A 273 11.18 36.76 -0.38
N LEU A 274 11.70 36.07 -1.40
CA LEU A 274 10.89 35.17 -2.22
C LEU A 274 10.44 33.93 -1.43
N ALA A 275 11.35 33.37 -0.63
CA ALA A 275 11.01 32.26 0.27
C ALA A 275 9.97 32.68 1.32
N LEU A 276 10.09 33.88 1.89
CA LEU A 276 9.11 34.43 2.84
C LEU A 276 7.73 34.57 2.19
N LYS A 277 7.63 35.15 0.98
CA LYS A 277 6.36 35.23 0.25
C LYS A 277 5.75 33.85 0.00
N TRP A 278 6.57 32.86 -0.35
CA TRP A 278 6.11 31.48 -0.52
C TRP A 278 5.59 30.88 0.80
N LEU A 279 6.30 31.11 1.91
CA LEU A 279 5.88 30.64 3.24
C LEU A 279 4.57 31.28 3.68
N LEU A 280 4.41 32.59 3.49
CA LEU A 280 3.16 33.30 3.78
C LEU A 280 1.99 32.74 2.96
N GLY A 281 2.17 32.54 1.65
CA GLY A 281 1.15 31.90 0.81
C GLY A 281 0.79 30.49 1.29
N CYS A 282 1.78 29.71 1.74
CA CYS A 282 1.54 28.39 2.30
C CYS A 282 0.76 28.44 3.62
N ILE A 283 1.08 29.34 4.54
CA ILE A 283 0.38 29.50 5.82
C ILE A 283 -1.07 29.92 5.58
N ILE A 284 -1.28 30.93 4.71
CA ILE A 284 -2.63 31.39 4.33
C ILE A 284 -3.46 30.25 3.75
N MET A 285 -2.89 29.49 2.81
CA MET A 285 -3.59 28.36 2.19
C MET A 285 -3.87 27.25 3.21
N LEU A 286 -2.94 26.95 4.11
CA LEU A 286 -3.14 25.94 5.15
C LEU A 286 -4.30 26.32 6.08
N LEU A 287 -4.32 27.57 6.56
CA LEU A 287 -5.44 28.11 7.35
C LEU A 287 -6.76 28.05 6.58
N LEU A 288 -6.74 28.38 5.29
CA LEU A 288 -7.90 28.29 4.42
C LEU A 288 -8.39 26.84 4.28
N CYS A 289 -7.50 25.87 4.04
CA CYS A 289 -7.86 24.45 3.96
C CYS A 289 -8.51 23.96 5.26
N PHE A 290 -7.93 24.25 6.42
CA PHE A 290 -8.53 23.89 7.72
C PHE A 290 -9.89 24.56 7.95
N LYS A 291 -10.01 25.84 7.59
CA LYS A 291 -11.28 26.58 7.71
C LYS A 291 -12.36 25.98 6.80
N LEU A 292 -12.02 25.71 5.54
CA LEU A 292 -12.95 25.15 4.55
C LEU A 292 -13.43 23.75 4.94
N THR A 293 -12.54 22.88 5.44
CA THR A 293 -12.96 21.55 5.87
C THR A 293 -13.75 21.57 7.17
N SER A 294 -13.39 22.44 8.12
CA SER A 294 -14.17 22.64 9.34
C SER A 294 -15.59 23.13 9.04
N ILE A 295 -15.74 24.19 8.24
CA ILE A 295 -17.05 24.69 7.78
C ILE A 295 -17.80 23.59 7.02
N GLY A 296 -17.11 22.90 6.10
CA GLY A 296 -17.68 21.82 5.30
C GLY A 296 -18.20 20.65 6.13
N ALA A 297 -17.55 20.35 7.27
CA ALA A 297 -17.97 19.34 8.23
C ALA A 297 -19.20 19.80 9.03
N THR A 298 -19.13 21.00 9.63
CA THR A 298 -20.21 21.57 10.44
C THR A 298 -21.50 21.74 9.63
N ASN A 299 -21.41 22.29 8.41
CA ASN A 299 -22.56 22.47 7.52
C ASN A 299 -23.22 21.15 7.09
N ARG A 300 -22.52 20.03 7.25
CA ARG A 300 -23.03 18.68 6.97
C ARG A 300 -23.36 17.90 8.24
N GLY A 301 -23.58 18.60 9.35
CA GLY A 301 -24.06 18.02 10.61
C GLY A 301 -23.00 17.31 11.45
N TYR A 302 -21.71 17.44 11.12
CA TYR A 302 -20.65 16.89 11.97
C TYR A 302 -20.45 17.79 13.19
N SER A 303 -20.47 17.18 14.38
CA SER A 303 -20.15 17.83 15.64
C SER A 303 -19.03 17.06 16.34
N PRO A 304 -17.84 17.66 16.52
CA PRO A 304 -16.73 16.99 17.20
C PRO A 304 -17.01 16.83 18.69
N ASN A 305 -16.55 15.74 19.28
CA ASN A 305 -16.59 15.54 20.73
C ASN A 305 -15.19 15.18 21.25
N ILE A 306 -14.58 16.12 21.97
CA ILE A 306 -13.22 15.98 22.50
C ILE A 306 -13.09 14.87 23.55
N ASN A 307 -14.16 14.54 24.27
CA ASN A 307 -14.18 13.49 25.27
C ASN A 307 -14.34 12.10 24.64
N GLU A 308 -14.97 11.99 23.47
CA GLU A 308 -15.04 10.74 22.69
C GLU A 308 -13.75 10.50 21.90
N ALA A 309 -13.14 11.55 21.34
CA ALA A 309 -11.97 11.49 20.48
C ALA A 309 -10.79 10.69 21.10
N THR A 310 -10.09 9.94 20.26
CA THR A 310 -8.83 9.29 20.64
C THR A 310 -7.72 10.35 20.72
N PRO A 311 -7.13 10.59 21.91
CA PRO A 311 -6.10 11.60 22.06
C PRO A 311 -4.81 11.19 21.36
N VAL A 312 -4.02 12.18 20.94
CA VAL A 312 -2.68 11.99 20.34
C VAL A 312 -1.80 11.05 21.17
N THR A 313 -1.83 11.20 22.50
CA THR A 313 -1.04 10.37 23.43
C THR A 313 -1.40 8.89 23.38
N SER A 314 -2.60 8.51 22.94
CA SER A 314 -2.98 7.10 22.74
C SER A 314 -2.17 6.44 21.63
N TRP A 315 -1.91 7.18 20.55
CA TRP A 315 -1.11 6.68 19.42
C TRP A 315 0.36 6.55 19.80
N ILE A 316 0.88 7.52 20.58
CA ILE A 316 2.23 7.44 21.16
C ILE A 316 2.36 6.28 22.15
N ALA A 317 1.32 6.00 22.94
CA ALA A 317 1.31 4.85 23.82
C ALA A 317 1.37 3.53 23.02
N MET A 318 0.49 3.35 22.03
CA MET A 318 0.47 2.15 21.16
C MET A 318 1.78 1.98 20.38
N SER A 319 2.36 3.08 19.90
CA SER A 319 3.69 3.15 19.28
C SER A 319 4.79 2.48 20.10
N LEU A 320 4.68 2.50 21.43
CA LEU A 320 5.63 1.92 22.38
C LEU A 320 5.22 0.52 22.86
N ASN A 321 4.21 -0.12 22.26
CA ASN A 321 3.77 -1.46 22.63
C ASN A 321 4.72 -2.53 22.05
N PRO A 322 5.54 -3.22 22.86
CA PRO A 322 6.51 -4.19 22.35
C PRO A 322 5.85 -5.47 21.81
N GLN A 323 4.70 -5.88 22.35
CA GLN A 323 3.98 -7.08 21.92
C GLN A 323 3.39 -6.95 20.52
N LYS A 324 3.13 -5.71 20.08
CA LYS A 324 2.63 -5.38 18.75
C LYS A 324 3.67 -4.71 17.86
N GLN A 325 4.94 -4.69 18.28
CA GLN A 325 6.02 -4.04 17.52
C GLN A 325 5.68 -2.58 17.13
N GLY A 326 4.94 -1.87 18.00
CA GLY A 326 4.50 -0.49 17.77
C GLY A 326 3.33 -0.31 16.80
N GLN A 327 2.70 -1.40 16.34
CA GLN A 327 1.48 -1.36 15.52
C GLN A 327 0.23 -1.09 16.38
N TYR A 328 -0.92 -0.91 15.72
CA TYR A 328 -2.19 -0.72 16.40
C TYR A 328 -2.52 -1.89 17.36
N ALA A 329 -2.87 -1.54 18.61
CA ALA A 329 -3.22 -2.50 19.64
C ALA A 329 -4.66 -2.28 20.12
N GLY A 330 -5.59 -3.16 19.71
CA GLY A 330 -7.01 -3.04 20.08
C GLY A 330 -7.25 -3.03 21.59
N VAL A 331 -6.46 -3.80 22.36
CA VAL A 331 -6.54 -3.81 23.84
C VAL A 331 -6.20 -2.45 24.44
N ASP A 332 -5.13 -1.80 23.98
CA ASP A 332 -4.74 -0.46 24.43
C ASP A 332 -5.83 0.56 24.06
N PHE A 333 -6.32 0.49 22.82
CA PHE A 333 -7.36 1.35 22.32
C PHE A 333 -8.66 1.21 23.14
N ASP A 334 -9.11 0.00 23.42
CA ASP A 334 -10.33 -0.27 24.19
C ASP A 334 -10.19 0.16 25.65
N ALA A 335 -9.00 0.06 26.24
CA ALA A 335 -8.73 0.61 27.58
C ALA A 335 -8.90 2.14 27.61
N VAL A 336 -8.31 2.85 26.64
CA VAL A 336 -8.45 4.31 26.53
C VAL A 336 -9.88 4.71 26.20
N ARG A 337 -10.55 4.00 25.30
CA ARG A 337 -11.91 4.29 24.84
C ARG A 337 -12.94 4.21 25.97
N ARG A 338 -12.75 3.34 26.97
CA ARG A 338 -13.65 3.17 28.11
C ARG A 338 -13.64 4.36 29.08
N LEU A 339 -12.61 5.20 29.05
CA LEU A 339 -12.49 6.39 29.89
C LEU A 339 -13.39 7.51 29.37
N LYS A 340 -14.04 8.25 30.28
CA LYS A 340 -15.11 9.20 29.94
C LYS A 340 -14.62 10.56 29.49
N THR A 341 -13.51 11.05 30.05
CA THR A 341 -13.01 12.42 29.78
C THR A 341 -11.67 12.40 29.06
N GLN A 342 -11.39 13.46 28.30
CA GLN A 342 -10.10 13.62 27.63
C GLN A 342 -8.93 13.64 28.62
N ALA A 343 -9.11 14.26 29.79
CA ALA A 343 -8.09 14.34 30.82
C ALA A 343 -7.72 12.95 31.36
N GLN A 344 -8.72 12.12 31.70
CA GLN A 344 -8.50 10.74 32.13
C GLN A 344 -7.75 9.92 31.08
N LYS A 345 -8.14 10.05 29.80
CA LYS A 345 -7.45 9.38 28.69
C LYS A 345 -5.99 9.80 28.59
N LYS A 346 -5.70 11.10 28.65
CA LYS A 346 -4.33 11.64 28.58
C LYS A 346 -3.47 11.14 29.73
N GLU A 347 -3.95 11.23 30.97
CA GLU A 347 -3.22 10.74 32.14
C GLU A 347 -2.95 9.23 32.07
N PHE A 348 -3.95 8.42 31.72
CA PHE A 348 -3.76 6.98 31.53
C PHE A 348 -2.68 6.66 30.48
N THR A 349 -2.74 7.31 29.31
CA THR A 349 -1.75 7.09 28.24
C THR A 349 -0.36 7.60 28.61
N LYS A 350 -0.26 8.69 29.38
CA LYS A 350 1.02 9.22 29.87
C LYS A 350 1.70 8.23 30.82
N THR A 351 0.94 7.65 31.74
CA THR A 351 1.42 6.59 32.63
C THR A 351 1.86 5.37 31.83
N LEU A 352 1.06 4.95 30.85
CA LEU A 352 1.39 3.81 29.98
C LEU A 352 2.69 4.04 29.19
N ILE A 353 2.89 5.24 28.65
CA ILE A 353 4.13 5.64 27.97
C ILE A 353 5.30 5.58 28.94
N LYS A 354 5.18 6.19 30.12
CA LYS A 354 6.23 6.22 31.14
C LYS A 354 6.64 4.80 31.52
N ASN A 355 5.67 3.93 31.83
CA ASN A 355 5.94 2.54 32.20
C ASN A 355 6.66 1.82 31.08
N ARG A 356 6.16 1.87 29.84
CA ARG A 356 6.79 1.19 28.69
C ARG A 356 8.23 1.65 28.43
N VAL A 357 8.49 2.95 28.53
CA VAL A 357 9.84 3.52 28.36
C VAL A 357 10.78 3.03 29.47
N THR A 358 10.33 3.05 30.72
CA THR A 358 11.10 2.58 31.88
C THR A 358 11.36 1.08 31.79
N ASP A 359 10.32 0.28 31.51
CA ASP A 359 10.39 -1.18 31.46
C ASP A 359 11.31 -1.68 30.35
N MET A 360 11.32 -1.01 29.19
CA MET A 360 12.22 -1.36 28.08
C MET A 360 13.67 -0.90 28.31
N GLY A 361 13.87 0.22 29.01
CA GLY A 361 15.17 0.88 29.11
C GLY A 361 15.77 1.29 27.74
N PRO A 362 16.99 1.86 27.71
CA PRO A 362 17.60 2.36 26.48
C PRO A 362 17.82 1.28 25.40
N PHE A 363 18.29 0.09 25.80
CA PHE A 363 18.56 -1.01 24.87
C PHE A 363 17.27 -1.64 24.32
N GLY A 364 16.25 -1.83 25.17
CA GLY A 364 14.95 -2.33 24.73
C GLY A 364 14.26 -1.33 23.80
N LEU A 365 14.38 -0.02 24.05
CA LEU A 365 13.88 1.01 23.14
C LEU A 365 14.59 0.98 21.78
N ALA A 366 15.92 0.86 21.76
CA ALA A 366 16.68 0.74 20.51
C ALA A 366 16.24 -0.50 19.70
N PHE A 367 16.08 -1.65 20.37
CA PHE A 367 15.55 -2.86 19.76
C PHE A 367 14.12 -2.67 19.24
N HIS A 368 13.24 -2.06 20.03
CA HIS A 368 11.86 -1.76 19.65
C HIS A 368 11.79 -0.85 18.42
N PHE A 369 12.59 0.21 18.37
CA PHE A 369 12.66 1.09 17.20
C PHE A 369 13.23 0.37 15.97
N SER A 370 14.15 -0.58 16.13
CA SER A 370 14.61 -1.43 15.01
C SER A 370 13.47 -2.30 14.46
N LYS A 371 12.60 -2.85 15.33
CA LYS A 371 11.41 -3.60 14.93
C LYS A 371 10.43 -2.71 14.18
N LYS A 372 10.17 -1.51 14.68
CA LYS A 372 9.32 -0.52 14.01
C LYS A 372 9.87 -0.09 12.66
N LEU A 373 11.18 0.11 12.54
CA LEU A 373 11.81 0.42 11.25
C LEU A 373 11.61 -0.73 10.25
N GLY A 374 11.71 -1.97 10.73
CA GLY A 374 11.35 -3.17 9.97
C GLY A 374 9.91 -3.10 9.46
N VAL A 375 8.93 -2.97 10.37
CA VAL A 375 7.51 -2.84 10.00
C VAL A 375 7.27 -1.70 9.01
N PHE A 376 7.93 -0.55 9.18
CA PHE A 376 7.67 0.64 8.37
C PHE A 376 8.18 0.55 6.94
N LEU A 377 9.39 0.00 6.72
CA LEU A 377 10.13 0.14 5.46
C LEU A 377 10.76 -1.15 4.93
N SER A 378 10.72 -2.30 5.62
CA SER A 378 11.39 -3.50 5.11
C SER A 378 10.61 -4.26 4.02
N HIS A 379 9.37 -3.84 3.72
CA HIS A 379 8.44 -4.52 2.82
C HIS A 379 8.28 -3.78 1.49
N GLY A 380 8.67 -4.43 0.39
CA GLY A 380 8.65 -3.84 -0.95
C GLY A 380 7.26 -3.69 -1.57
N ASP A 381 6.24 -4.33 -0.98
CA ASP A 381 4.84 -4.21 -1.41
C ASP A 381 4.07 -3.13 -0.62
N PHE A 382 4.65 -2.53 0.43
CA PHE A 382 4.00 -1.46 1.21
C PHE A 382 2.59 -1.85 1.70
N ASP A 383 2.39 -3.10 2.13
CA ASP A 383 1.09 -3.69 2.55
C ASP A 383 0.03 -3.78 1.43
N ALA A 384 0.41 -3.59 0.17
CA ALA A 384 -0.49 -3.66 -0.98
C ALA A 384 -1.24 -4.99 -1.07
N ILE A 385 -0.60 -6.09 -0.67
CA ILE A 385 -1.12 -7.44 -0.89
C ILE A 385 -2.19 -7.85 0.12
N ASN A 386 -2.19 -7.29 1.34
CA ASN A 386 -3.19 -7.60 2.37
C ASN A 386 -4.29 -6.52 2.48
N LEU A 387 -4.13 -5.44 1.72
CA LEU A 387 -4.99 -4.27 1.75
C LEU A 387 -6.45 -4.58 1.40
N ILE A 388 -6.67 -5.37 0.34
CA ILE A 388 -8.00 -5.68 -0.21
C ILE A 388 -8.29 -7.18 -0.04
N PRO A 389 -8.99 -7.58 1.04
CA PRO A 389 -9.27 -8.98 1.31
C PRO A 389 -10.61 -9.45 0.70
N GLN A 390 -11.41 -8.54 0.13
CA GLN A 390 -12.71 -8.84 -0.45
C GLN A 390 -12.96 -7.99 -1.72
N TRP A 391 -13.57 -8.61 -2.72
CA TRP A 391 -13.84 -8.03 -4.03
C TRP A 391 -15.34 -8.00 -4.33
N ILE A 392 -15.84 -6.87 -4.84
CA ILE A 392 -17.15 -6.78 -5.53
C ILE A 392 -16.99 -7.45 -6.90
N LYS A 393 -15.86 -7.18 -7.56
CA LYS A 393 -15.50 -7.74 -8.86
C LYS A 393 -14.03 -8.10 -8.86
N ALA A 394 -13.72 -9.32 -9.30
CA ALA A 394 -12.38 -9.80 -9.61
C ALA A 394 -12.48 -10.96 -10.62
N PRO A 395 -11.48 -11.17 -11.49
CA PRO A 395 -11.49 -12.31 -12.41
C PRO A 395 -11.40 -13.66 -11.68
N ASN A 396 -12.13 -14.67 -12.16
CA ASN A 396 -12.12 -16.02 -11.56
C ASN A 396 -10.72 -16.63 -11.56
N TRP A 397 -9.94 -16.47 -12.63
CA TRP A 397 -8.56 -17.00 -12.67
C TRP A 397 -7.69 -16.44 -11.53
N TYR A 398 -7.90 -15.19 -11.12
CA TYR A 398 -7.18 -14.57 -10.01
C TYR A 398 -7.64 -15.18 -8.67
N LEU A 399 -8.95 -15.26 -8.44
CA LEU A 399 -9.52 -15.88 -7.24
C LEU A 399 -9.10 -17.35 -7.10
N ASN A 400 -8.96 -18.07 -8.22
CA ASN A 400 -8.54 -19.47 -8.25
C ASN A 400 -7.09 -19.64 -7.79
N GLN A 401 -6.19 -18.73 -8.16
CA GLN A 401 -4.75 -18.84 -7.90
C GLN A 401 -4.18 -17.71 -7.02
N GLN A 402 -5.03 -17.08 -6.20
CA GLN A 402 -4.68 -15.89 -5.42
C GLN A 402 -3.40 -16.06 -4.59
N GLN A 403 -3.21 -17.22 -3.95
CA GLN A 403 -2.00 -17.49 -3.15
C GLN A 403 -0.74 -17.60 -4.01
N SER A 404 -0.83 -18.24 -5.18
CA SER A 404 0.29 -18.32 -6.11
C SER A 404 0.67 -16.94 -6.64
N TYR A 405 -0.31 -16.13 -7.03
CA TYR A 405 -0.07 -14.74 -7.43
C TYR A 405 0.50 -13.92 -6.28
N LYS A 406 -0.04 -14.03 -5.07
CA LYS A 406 0.48 -13.36 -3.87
C LYS A 406 1.97 -13.69 -3.67
N PHE A 407 2.35 -14.96 -3.70
CA PHE A 407 3.74 -15.38 -3.55
C PHE A 407 4.68 -14.74 -4.59
N TRP A 408 4.35 -14.88 -5.88
CA TRP A 408 5.21 -14.37 -6.95
C TRP A 408 5.26 -12.84 -7.00
N LEU A 409 4.14 -12.18 -6.70
CA LEU A 409 4.07 -10.73 -6.62
C LEU A 409 4.87 -10.21 -5.42
N LEU A 410 4.79 -10.83 -4.23
CA LEU A 410 5.62 -10.48 -3.09
C LEU A 410 7.11 -10.59 -3.42
N LEU A 411 7.53 -11.71 -4.02
CA LEU A 411 8.93 -11.91 -4.42
C LEU A 411 9.39 -10.83 -5.41
N LEU A 412 8.58 -10.54 -6.43
CA LEU A 412 8.88 -9.50 -7.41
C LEU A 412 8.98 -8.11 -6.75
N ALA A 413 7.99 -7.72 -5.95
CA ALA A 413 7.99 -6.45 -5.23
C ALA A 413 9.22 -6.30 -4.35
N GLN A 414 9.58 -7.34 -3.60
CA GLN A 414 10.72 -7.31 -2.69
C GLN A 414 12.05 -7.17 -3.43
N CYS A 415 12.29 -7.98 -4.46
CA CYS A 415 13.52 -7.90 -5.25
C CYS A 415 13.65 -6.54 -5.96
N TRP A 416 12.54 -6.03 -6.51
CA TRP A 416 12.53 -4.72 -7.15
C TRP A 416 12.78 -3.59 -6.14
N TYR A 417 12.20 -3.69 -4.95
CA TYR A 417 12.41 -2.73 -3.86
C TYR A 417 13.86 -2.70 -3.38
N ILE A 418 14.49 -3.86 -3.14
CA ILE A 418 15.90 -3.92 -2.75
C ILE A 418 16.80 -3.34 -3.85
N ALA A 419 16.53 -3.64 -5.12
CA ALA A 419 17.26 -3.02 -6.23
C ALA A 419 17.10 -1.49 -6.23
N LEU A 420 15.89 -0.97 -5.93
CA LEU A 420 15.65 0.48 -5.81
C LEU A 420 16.45 1.08 -4.65
N LEU A 421 16.51 0.40 -3.49
CA LEU A 421 17.32 0.84 -2.35
C LEU A 421 18.81 0.92 -2.70
N VAL A 422 19.35 -0.06 -3.44
CA VAL A 422 20.73 -0.01 -3.97
C VAL A 422 20.95 1.27 -4.80
N GLY A 423 20.00 1.60 -5.68
CA GLY A 423 20.00 2.85 -6.45
C GLY A 423 19.95 4.10 -5.56
N CYS A 424 19.03 4.14 -4.58
CA CYS A 424 18.86 5.25 -3.67
C CYS A 424 20.12 5.54 -2.86
N VAL A 425 20.70 4.51 -2.23
CA VAL A 425 21.92 4.62 -1.43
C VAL A 425 23.05 5.21 -2.26
N TRP A 426 23.25 4.70 -3.49
CA TRP A 426 24.25 5.24 -4.41
C TRP A 426 23.99 6.70 -4.79
N GLN A 427 22.75 7.02 -5.16
CA GLN A 427 22.34 8.37 -5.53
C GLN A 427 22.63 9.38 -4.41
N LEU A 428 22.27 9.02 -3.18
CA LEU A 428 22.42 9.89 -2.01
C LEU A 428 23.88 10.10 -1.60
N PHE A 429 24.75 9.10 -1.76
CA PHE A 429 26.18 9.25 -1.50
C PHE A 429 26.92 10.03 -2.59
N LYS A 430 26.60 9.80 -3.87
CA LYS A 430 27.41 10.27 -5.00
C LYS A 430 26.91 11.58 -5.63
N GLN A 431 25.62 11.88 -5.60
CA GLN A 431 25.08 13.03 -6.35
C GLN A 431 25.20 14.34 -5.56
N LYS A 432 25.88 15.33 -6.16
CA LYS A 432 26.02 16.69 -5.58
C LYS A 432 25.40 17.81 -6.43
N LYS A 433 25.03 17.54 -7.70
CA LYS A 433 24.57 18.59 -8.64
C LYS A 433 23.17 19.13 -8.31
N HIS A 434 22.23 18.25 -7.96
CA HIS A 434 20.83 18.60 -7.69
C HIS A 434 20.52 18.61 -6.19
N LEU A 435 21.43 19.21 -5.43
CA LEU A 435 21.50 19.08 -3.96
C LEU A 435 20.20 19.44 -3.25
N ILE A 436 19.53 20.54 -3.61
CA ILE A 436 18.29 20.96 -2.93
C ILE A 436 17.18 19.92 -3.11
N SER A 437 16.93 19.46 -4.35
CA SER A 437 15.87 18.47 -4.61
C SER A 437 16.20 17.11 -3.99
N THR A 438 17.46 16.68 -4.05
CA THR A 438 17.90 15.44 -3.39
C THR A 438 17.75 15.54 -1.88
N SER A 439 18.14 16.67 -1.28
CA SER A 439 18.00 16.89 0.17
C SER A 439 16.56 17.05 0.61
N LEU A 440 15.67 17.61 -0.22
CA LEU A 440 14.24 17.63 0.09
C LEU A 440 13.66 16.21 0.16
N PHE A 441 14.01 15.35 -0.80
CA PHE A 441 13.64 13.93 -0.73
C PHE A 441 14.21 13.23 0.51
N SER A 442 15.49 13.47 0.82
CA SER A 442 16.12 12.96 2.05
C SER A 442 15.36 13.40 3.30
N LEU A 443 15.00 14.69 3.40
CA LEU A 443 14.26 15.25 4.53
C LEU A 443 12.84 14.69 4.63
N MET A 444 12.17 14.42 3.51
CA MET A 444 10.86 13.76 3.51
C MET A 444 10.96 12.32 4.03
N VAL A 445 11.96 11.55 3.56
CA VAL A 445 12.23 10.18 4.04
C VAL A 445 12.56 10.19 5.54
N LEU A 446 13.48 11.05 5.97
CA LEU A 446 13.85 11.18 7.38
C LEU A 446 12.69 11.64 8.24
N GLY A 447 11.95 12.67 7.80
CA GLY A 447 10.83 13.23 8.57
C GLY A 447 9.73 12.21 8.82
N LEU A 448 9.28 11.51 7.77
CA LEU A 448 8.21 10.53 7.90
C LEU A 448 8.67 9.27 8.66
N THR A 449 9.92 8.83 8.43
CA THR A 449 10.50 7.71 9.19
C THR A 449 10.64 8.06 10.67
N THR A 450 11.18 9.23 11.01
CA THR A 450 11.33 9.65 12.40
C THR A 450 9.99 9.72 13.10
N PHE A 451 8.97 10.26 12.42
CA PHE A 451 7.61 10.35 12.97
C PHE A 451 7.05 8.96 13.30
N HIS A 452 7.04 8.02 12.35
CA HIS A 452 6.44 6.70 12.58
C HIS A 452 7.30 5.74 13.40
N VAL A 453 8.63 5.83 13.32
CA VAL A 453 9.51 4.93 14.07
C VAL A 453 9.63 5.37 15.53
N PHE A 454 9.81 6.66 15.82
CA PHE A 454 10.08 7.11 17.20
C PHE A 454 8.85 7.64 17.95
N ILE A 455 7.82 8.13 17.26
CA ILE A 455 6.72 8.86 17.91
C ILE A 455 5.39 8.13 17.77
N TRP A 456 4.97 7.85 16.53
CA TRP A 456 3.60 7.41 16.19
C TRP A 456 3.46 5.90 16.05
N GLU A 457 2.23 5.36 16.05
CA GLU A 457 2.06 3.95 15.68
C GLU A 457 2.54 3.71 14.25
N VAL A 458 3.01 2.49 14.00
CA VAL A 458 3.58 2.11 12.72
C VAL A 458 2.68 1.11 12.00
N GLU A 459 2.58 1.26 10.69
CA GLU A 459 1.94 0.34 9.75
C GLU A 459 2.70 0.46 8.42
N PRO A 460 2.91 -0.60 7.63
CA PRO A 460 3.73 -0.50 6.41
C PRO A 460 3.11 0.47 5.40
N ARG A 461 1.78 0.48 5.25
CA ARG A 461 1.10 1.40 4.33
C ARG A 461 1.38 2.88 4.60
N TYR A 462 1.79 3.24 5.82
CA TYR A 462 2.13 4.62 6.15
C TYR A 462 3.39 5.13 5.44
N SER A 463 4.26 4.24 4.96
CA SER A 463 5.45 4.60 4.19
C SER A 463 5.17 4.78 2.69
N LEU A 464 3.94 4.50 2.21
CA LEU A 464 3.55 4.63 0.81
C LEU A 464 3.93 5.98 0.14
N PRO A 465 3.83 7.15 0.80
CA PRO A 465 4.24 8.43 0.20
C PRO A 465 5.73 8.50 -0.16
N LEU A 466 6.55 7.63 0.44
CA LEU A 466 7.98 7.53 0.14
C LEU A 466 8.24 6.69 -1.12
N LEU A 467 7.31 5.82 -1.54
CA LEU A 467 7.53 4.92 -2.67
C LEU A 467 7.91 5.69 -3.96
N PRO A 468 7.15 6.69 -4.44
CA PRO A 468 7.55 7.43 -5.66
C PRO A 468 8.87 8.18 -5.51
N ILE A 469 9.20 8.64 -4.29
CA ILE A 469 10.49 9.27 -3.99
C ILE A 469 11.63 8.26 -4.15
N LEU A 470 11.48 7.06 -3.58
CA LEU A 470 12.46 5.97 -3.71
C LEU A 470 12.58 5.50 -5.16
N MET A 471 11.49 5.48 -5.93
CA MET A 471 11.53 5.16 -7.36
C MET A 471 12.41 6.14 -8.14
N VAL A 472 12.21 7.46 -7.97
CA VAL A 472 12.99 8.47 -8.69
C VAL A 472 14.45 8.51 -8.23
N LEU A 473 14.70 8.42 -6.92
CA LEU A 473 16.08 8.35 -6.39
C LEU A 473 16.79 7.08 -6.85
N GLY A 474 16.12 5.92 -6.80
CA GLY A 474 16.65 4.63 -7.21
C GLY A 474 17.00 4.60 -8.69
N CYS A 475 16.07 5.02 -9.55
CA CYS A 475 16.28 5.10 -11.00
C CYS A 475 17.40 6.09 -11.35
N ALA A 476 17.45 7.25 -10.70
CA ALA A 476 18.55 8.20 -10.87
C ALA A 476 19.90 7.59 -10.42
N GLY A 477 19.90 6.82 -9.33
CA GLY A 477 21.05 6.07 -8.85
C GLY A 477 21.59 5.09 -9.87
N TRP A 478 20.73 4.23 -10.43
CA TRP A 478 21.12 3.27 -11.47
C TRP A 478 21.72 3.95 -12.71
N THR A 479 21.23 5.15 -13.07
CA THR A 479 21.82 5.93 -14.19
C THR A 479 23.22 6.49 -13.87
N ASN A 480 23.55 6.63 -12.58
CA ASN A 480 24.81 7.16 -12.09
C ASN A 480 25.84 6.09 -11.76
N MET A 481 25.42 4.83 -11.64
CA MET A 481 26.33 3.71 -11.41
C MET A 481 27.20 3.47 -12.64
N ALA A 482 28.46 3.11 -12.39
CA ALA A 482 29.34 2.66 -13.46
C ALA A 482 28.76 1.40 -14.09
N LYS A 483 28.70 1.37 -15.42
CA LYS A 483 28.23 0.20 -16.16
C LYS A 483 29.21 -0.94 -15.96
N LEU A 484 28.71 -2.09 -15.52
CA LEU A 484 29.51 -3.31 -15.37
C LEU A 484 29.82 -3.88 -16.76
N HIS A 485 31.03 -3.70 -17.25
CA HIS A 485 31.52 -4.29 -18.51
C HIS A 485 32.26 -5.61 -18.22
N LEU A 486 31.79 -6.70 -18.82
CA LEU A 486 32.35 -8.04 -18.67
C LEU A 486 33.06 -8.40 -19.97
N ARG A 487 34.20 -7.77 -20.27
CA ARG A 487 34.89 -8.00 -21.55
C ARG A 487 35.56 -9.37 -21.66
N ASN A 488 35.92 -9.96 -20.53
CA ASN A 488 36.64 -11.24 -20.47
C ASN A 488 35.64 -12.41 -20.41
N ALA A 489 35.75 -13.35 -21.36
CA ALA A 489 34.92 -14.56 -21.40
C ALA A 489 35.00 -15.39 -20.11
N LYS A 490 36.18 -15.50 -19.47
CA LYS A 490 36.33 -16.19 -18.17
C LYS A 490 35.48 -15.53 -17.09
N LYS A 491 35.45 -14.19 -17.03
CA LYS A 491 34.61 -13.46 -16.05
C LYS A 491 33.12 -13.66 -16.31
N ARG A 492 32.70 -13.71 -17.58
CA ARG A 492 31.31 -14.02 -17.96
C ARG A 492 30.92 -15.44 -17.56
N LEU A 493 31.79 -16.41 -17.81
CA LEU A 493 31.59 -17.80 -17.42
C LEU A 493 31.46 -17.92 -15.91
N VAL A 494 32.40 -17.35 -15.13
CA VAL A 494 32.32 -17.36 -13.65
C VAL A 494 31.02 -16.76 -13.15
N LEU A 495 30.64 -15.56 -13.63
CA LEU A 495 29.38 -14.94 -13.21
C LEU A 495 28.16 -15.77 -13.62
N SER A 496 28.16 -16.34 -14.83
CA SER A 496 27.09 -17.21 -15.31
C SER A 496 26.96 -18.45 -14.41
N SER A 497 28.07 -19.12 -14.09
CA SER A 497 28.08 -20.29 -13.20
C SER A 497 27.57 -19.97 -11.80
N LEU A 498 27.98 -18.82 -11.23
CA LEU A 498 27.49 -18.37 -9.92
C LEU A 498 25.97 -18.09 -9.94
N ILE A 499 25.46 -17.46 -11.00
CA ILE A 499 24.03 -17.20 -11.15
C ILE A 499 23.25 -18.50 -11.36
N ILE A 500 23.73 -19.42 -12.20
CA ILE A 500 23.08 -20.72 -12.43
C ILE A 500 23.01 -21.50 -11.11
N PHE A 501 24.13 -21.59 -10.39
CA PHE A 501 24.18 -22.26 -9.09
C PHE A 501 23.24 -21.60 -8.08
N GLY A 502 23.27 -20.27 -7.98
CA GLY A 502 22.36 -19.53 -7.10
C GLY A 502 20.89 -19.74 -7.46
N MET A 503 20.54 -19.75 -8.74
CA MET A 503 19.18 -19.99 -9.22
C MET A 503 18.72 -21.41 -8.92
N PHE A 504 19.62 -22.40 -9.03
CA PHE A 504 19.34 -23.78 -8.63
C PHE A 504 19.03 -23.87 -7.13
N ILE A 505 19.88 -23.29 -6.27
CA ILE A 505 19.65 -23.22 -4.81
C ILE A 505 18.34 -22.50 -4.47
N SER A 506 18.06 -21.37 -5.14
CA SER A 506 16.81 -20.63 -4.97
C SER A 506 15.60 -21.47 -5.37
N GLY A 507 15.69 -22.22 -6.46
CA GLY A 507 14.65 -23.13 -6.91
C GLY A 507 14.38 -24.26 -5.92
N MET A 508 15.44 -24.88 -5.37
CA MET A 508 15.30 -25.87 -4.31
C MET A 508 14.60 -25.31 -3.09
N TYR A 509 14.96 -24.09 -2.66
CA TYR A 509 14.31 -23.46 -1.51
C TYR A 509 12.84 -23.10 -1.77
N ILE A 510 12.51 -22.61 -2.96
CA ILE A 510 11.11 -22.34 -3.33
C ILE A 510 10.32 -23.64 -3.32
N LEU A 511 10.84 -24.73 -3.90
CA LEU A 511 10.19 -26.04 -3.87
C LEU A 511 10.06 -26.61 -2.45
N GLN A 512 11.07 -26.41 -1.61
CA GLN A 512 11.02 -26.79 -0.19
C GLN A 512 9.92 -26.02 0.54
N THR A 513 9.89 -24.69 0.44
CA THR A 513 8.82 -23.87 1.03
C THR A 513 7.47 -24.33 0.53
N ASN A 514 7.34 -24.59 -0.77
CA ASN A 514 6.13 -25.07 -1.40
C ASN A 514 5.63 -26.42 -0.83
N SER A 515 6.55 -27.31 -0.44
CA SER A 515 6.23 -28.60 0.19
C SER A 515 5.92 -28.50 1.69
N GLN A 516 6.49 -27.50 2.37
CA GLN A 516 6.36 -27.31 3.82
C GLN A 516 5.15 -26.45 4.21
N THR A 517 4.69 -25.56 3.31
CA THR A 517 3.50 -24.75 3.55
C THR A 517 2.24 -25.60 3.38
N ILE A 518 1.68 -26.07 4.50
CA ILE A 518 0.42 -26.81 4.52
C ILE A 518 -0.74 -25.82 4.66
N ILE A 519 -1.46 -25.58 3.56
CA ILE A 519 -2.69 -24.78 3.57
C ILE A 519 -3.87 -25.70 3.93
N GLY A 520 -4.30 -25.69 5.19
CA GLY A 520 -5.45 -26.50 5.63
C GLY A 520 -6.81 -25.99 5.13
N SER A 521 -6.89 -24.72 4.72
CA SER A 521 -8.09 -24.16 4.10
C SER A 521 -7.79 -22.90 3.29
N LYS A 522 -8.60 -22.67 2.25
CA LYS A 522 -8.57 -21.46 1.42
C LYS A 522 -9.84 -20.64 1.65
N LEU A 523 -9.71 -19.36 1.97
CA LEU A 523 -10.84 -18.43 1.96
C LEU A 523 -11.24 -18.16 0.50
N ILE A 524 -12.50 -18.45 0.16
CA ILE A 524 -13.03 -18.33 -1.20
C ILE A 524 -13.83 -17.04 -1.37
N ALA A 525 -14.66 -16.74 -0.39
CA ALA A 525 -15.45 -15.52 -0.36
C ALA A 525 -15.70 -15.14 1.08
N GLN A 526 -15.88 -13.85 1.33
CA GLN A 526 -16.28 -13.34 2.63
C GLN A 526 -17.17 -12.14 2.45
N GLN A 527 -17.88 -11.83 3.52
CA GLN A 527 -18.65 -10.60 3.69
C GLN A 527 -18.43 -10.10 5.11
N GLY A 528 -17.50 -9.16 5.26
CA GLY A 528 -17.18 -8.52 6.52
C GLY A 528 -17.19 -7.00 6.38
N ASP A 529 -17.70 -6.29 7.39
CA ASP A 529 -17.86 -4.83 7.33
C ASP A 529 -17.40 -4.17 8.64
N GLY A 530 -16.12 -3.83 8.73
CA GLY A 530 -15.62 -2.89 9.76
C GLY A 530 -15.91 -3.25 11.23
N GLN A 531 -16.27 -4.51 11.54
CA GLN A 531 -16.79 -4.94 12.85
C GLN A 531 -15.85 -4.68 14.03
N TYR A 532 -14.59 -4.35 13.78
CA TYR A 532 -13.60 -4.09 14.81
C TYR A 532 -14.00 -2.91 15.72
N PHE A 533 -14.76 -1.93 15.22
CA PHE A 533 -15.08 -0.72 15.98
C PHE A 533 -16.43 -0.77 16.72
N SER A 534 -17.47 -1.28 16.06
CA SER A 534 -18.83 -1.40 16.62
C SER A 534 -19.48 -2.68 16.11
N PRO A 535 -19.46 -3.77 16.91
CA PRO A 535 -20.08 -5.03 16.54
C PRO A 535 -21.57 -4.82 16.33
N GLN A 536 -22.06 -5.02 15.10
CA GLN A 536 -23.48 -4.99 14.78
C GLN A 536 -24.03 -6.41 14.73
N SER A 537 -25.34 -6.53 14.95
CA SER A 537 -26.03 -7.80 14.81
C SER A 537 -27.40 -7.65 14.17
N ILE A 538 -27.75 -8.58 13.30
CA ILE A 538 -29.11 -8.78 12.84
C ILE A 538 -29.86 -9.62 13.87
N THR A 539 -31.06 -9.18 14.23
CA THR A 539 -31.94 -9.88 15.16
C THR A 539 -32.99 -10.68 14.37
N ILE A 540 -33.02 -11.98 14.58
CA ILE A 540 -34.02 -12.91 14.05
C ILE A 540 -35.07 -13.12 15.13
N LYS A 541 -36.32 -12.71 14.85
CA LYS A 541 -37.44 -12.80 15.80
C LYS A 541 -37.74 -14.26 16.19
N PRO A 542 -38.37 -14.50 17.35
CA PRO A 542 -38.84 -15.83 17.75
C PRO A 542 -39.68 -16.49 16.64
N ASN A 543 -39.49 -17.81 16.44
CA ASN A 543 -40.20 -18.62 15.44
C ASN A 543 -40.14 -18.10 13.98
N SER A 544 -39.27 -17.14 13.70
CA SER A 544 -39.12 -16.55 12.35
C SER A 544 -37.95 -17.15 11.60
N THR A 545 -37.92 -16.91 10.28
CA THR A 545 -36.88 -17.40 9.38
C THR A 545 -36.20 -16.23 8.69
N TYR A 546 -34.87 -16.23 8.67
CA TYR A 546 -34.05 -15.29 7.91
C TYR A 546 -33.40 -16.02 6.73
N LYS A 547 -33.55 -15.49 5.51
CA LYS A 547 -32.99 -16.06 4.28
C LYS A 547 -32.04 -15.06 3.63
N PHE A 548 -30.91 -15.56 3.13
CA PHE A 548 -29.96 -14.76 2.38
C PHE A 548 -29.16 -15.63 1.41
N ILE A 549 -28.58 -14.96 0.41
CA ILE A 549 -27.77 -15.59 -0.64
C ILE A 549 -26.30 -15.27 -0.38
N VAL A 550 -25.45 -16.28 -0.47
CA VAL A 550 -24.00 -16.15 -0.42
C VAL A 550 -23.44 -16.29 -1.84
N PRO A 551 -23.04 -15.19 -2.52
CA PRO A 551 -22.46 -15.28 -3.87
C PRO A 551 -21.07 -15.91 -3.83
N LEU A 552 -20.79 -16.78 -4.80
CA LEU A 552 -19.54 -17.52 -4.92
C LEU A 552 -18.99 -17.47 -6.36
N PRO A 553 -17.65 -17.47 -6.53
CA PRO A 553 -17.01 -17.35 -7.84
C PRO A 553 -16.91 -18.69 -8.60
N GLU A 554 -17.83 -19.63 -8.38
CA GLU A 554 -17.77 -21.00 -8.93
C GLU A 554 -16.46 -21.72 -8.61
N LEU A 555 -15.96 -21.50 -7.41
CA LEU A 555 -14.87 -22.27 -6.83
C LEU A 555 -15.43 -23.38 -5.96
N GLU A 556 -14.62 -24.43 -5.76
CA GLU A 556 -14.91 -25.47 -4.78
C GLU A 556 -15.00 -24.88 -3.38
N THR A 557 -16.07 -25.20 -2.66
CA THR A 557 -16.32 -24.79 -1.29
C THR A 557 -16.95 -25.92 -0.48
N ASN A 558 -16.68 -25.96 0.82
CA ASN A 558 -17.23 -26.99 1.70
C ASN A 558 -17.41 -26.53 3.16
N LYS A 559 -17.14 -25.27 3.49
CA LYS A 559 -17.42 -24.70 4.81
C LYS A 559 -17.99 -23.29 4.69
N LEU A 560 -19.09 -23.06 5.39
CA LEU A 560 -19.67 -21.74 5.65
C LEU A 560 -19.47 -21.41 7.13
N VAL A 561 -19.06 -20.19 7.44
CA VAL A 561 -18.89 -19.69 8.80
C VAL A 561 -19.85 -18.55 9.06
N LEU A 562 -20.63 -18.67 10.13
CA LEU A 562 -21.53 -17.65 10.64
C LEU A 562 -21.22 -17.42 12.12
N ASN A 563 -21.19 -16.16 12.56
CA ASN A 563 -20.87 -15.82 13.94
C ASN A 563 -22.12 -15.38 14.71
N SER A 564 -22.38 -16.02 15.85
CA SER A 564 -23.45 -15.65 16.78
C SER A 564 -22.97 -15.79 18.22
N ARG A 565 -23.48 -14.92 19.11
CA ARG A 565 -23.30 -15.03 20.56
C ARG A 565 -24.55 -15.57 21.28
N SER A 566 -25.63 -15.79 20.52
CA SER A 566 -26.93 -16.27 21.03
C SER A 566 -26.85 -17.74 21.45
N LYS A 567 -27.48 -18.10 22.56
CA LYS A 567 -27.47 -19.48 23.10
C LYS A 567 -28.74 -20.25 22.72
N GLU A 568 -29.65 -19.61 22.00
CA GLU A 568 -30.95 -20.16 21.64
C GLU A 568 -30.85 -21.16 20.48
N PRO A 569 -31.74 -22.16 20.41
CA PRO A 569 -31.74 -23.16 19.35
C PRO A 569 -32.19 -22.59 18.00
N VAL A 570 -31.42 -22.89 16.96
CA VAL A 570 -31.69 -22.53 15.57
C VAL A 570 -31.58 -23.75 14.65
N THR A 571 -32.20 -23.67 13.48
CA THR A 571 -31.94 -24.58 12.36
C THR A 571 -31.35 -23.79 11.20
N ILE A 572 -30.14 -24.16 10.78
CA ILE A 572 -29.46 -23.58 9.62
C ILE A 572 -29.55 -24.59 8.48
N THR A 573 -30.11 -24.17 7.34
CA THR A 573 -30.16 -24.97 6.11
C THR A 573 -29.35 -24.25 5.04
N VAL A 574 -28.38 -24.95 4.45
CA VAL A 574 -27.59 -24.49 3.30
C VAL A 574 -28.04 -25.29 2.09
N LYS A 575 -28.49 -24.58 1.04
CA LYS A 575 -28.89 -25.18 -0.23
C LYS A 575 -28.08 -24.60 -1.38
N SER A 576 -28.07 -25.33 -2.50
CA SER A 576 -27.68 -24.77 -3.80
C SER A 576 -28.46 -25.46 -4.90
N ASN A 577 -28.91 -24.69 -5.90
CA ASN A 577 -29.74 -25.17 -7.01
C ASN A 577 -30.94 -26.03 -6.56
N GLY A 578 -31.58 -25.66 -5.45
CA GLY A 578 -32.72 -26.39 -4.86
C GLY A 578 -32.35 -27.57 -3.96
N PHE A 579 -31.13 -28.12 -4.04
CA PHE A 579 -30.67 -29.25 -3.23
C PHE A 579 -30.14 -28.82 -1.87
N VAL A 580 -30.46 -29.58 -0.82
CA VAL A 580 -29.95 -29.33 0.55
C VAL A 580 -28.55 -29.90 0.68
N LEU A 581 -27.56 -29.01 0.83
CA LEU A 581 -26.15 -29.40 1.04
C LEU A 581 -25.87 -29.77 2.49
N ASN A 582 -26.50 -29.06 3.44
CA ASN A 582 -26.52 -29.44 4.85
C ASN A 582 -27.71 -28.79 5.59
N LYS A 583 -28.18 -29.43 6.65
CA LYS A 583 -29.17 -28.92 7.61
C LYS A 583 -28.73 -29.27 9.03
N ILE A 584 -28.42 -28.26 9.84
CA ILE A 584 -27.93 -28.43 11.21
C ILE A 584 -28.91 -27.76 12.19
N LYS A 585 -29.22 -28.42 13.31
CA LYS A 585 -30.01 -27.88 14.43
C LYS A 585 -29.21 -27.94 15.72
N ASN A 586 -28.93 -26.79 16.33
CA ASN A 586 -28.21 -26.65 17.61
C ASN A 586 -28.36 -25.21 18.15
N LYS A 587 -27.71 -24.88 19.27
CA LYS A 587 -27.59 -23.51 19.80
C LYS A 587 -26.79 -22.63 18.83
N ALA A 588 -27.25 -21.39 18.58
CA ALA A 588 -26.68 -20.52 17.56
C ALA A 588 -25.17 -20.25 17.74
N ASN A 589 -24.69 -20.08 18.97
CA ASN A 589 -23.28 -19.88 19.29
C ASN A 589 -22.40 -21.12 19.06
N LEU A 590 -22.99 -22.32 19.02
CA LEU A 590 -22.27 -23.57 18.75
C LEU A 590 -22.20 -23.89 17.24
N ILE A 591 -23.13 -23.36 16.43
CA ILE A 591 -23.11 -23.53 14.96
C ILE A 591 -22.31 -22.40 14.31
N LYS A 592 -21.00 -22.39 14.57
CA LYS A 592 -20.09 -21.45 13.89
C LYS A 592 -19.64 -21.97 12.54
N ASN A 593 -19.21 -23.23 12.47
CA ASN A 593 -18.68 -23.86 11.27
C ASN A 593 -19.73 -24.83 10.71
N ILE A 594 -20.19 -24.58 9.49
CA ILE A 594 -21.19 -25.38 8.78
C ILE A 594 -20.47 -26.04 7.62
N HIS A 595 -20.10 -27.31 7.80
CA HIS A 595 -19.45 -28.12 6.77
C HIS A 595 -20.48 -28.70 5.82
N TYR A 596 -20.19 -28.80 4.53
CA TYR A 596 -21.07 -29.44 3.55
C TYR A 596 -20.23 -30.15 2.49
N GLN A 597 -20.84 -30.96 1.62
CA GLN A 597 -20.12 -31.66 0.56
C GLN A 597 -19.37 -30.67 -0.35
N ASN A 598 -18.20 -31.06 -0.85
CA ASN A 598 -17.43 -30.19 -1.73
C ASN A 598 -18.26 -29.84 -2.97
N THR A 599 -18.56 -28.56 -3.14
CA THR A 599 -19.53 -28.08 -4.12
C THR A 599 -18.96 -26.92 -4.90
N ARG A 600 -19.21 -26.88 -6.21
CA ARG A 600 -18.79 -25.81 -7.11
C ARG A 600 -20.01 -25.07 -7.65
N VAL A 601 -20.36 -23.94 -7.05
CA VAL A 601 -21.63 -23.22 -7.32
C VAL A 601 -21.46 -21.71 -7.38
N LYS A 602 -22.39 -21.03 -8.05
CA LYS A 602 -22.46 -19.55 -8.12
C LYS A 602 -22.99 -18.92 -6.84
N ALA A 603 -23.74 -19.68 -6.05
CA ALA A 603 -24.35 -19.19 -4.82
C ALA A 603 -24.76 -20.31 -3.86
N LEU A 604 -24.83 -19.98 -2.57
CA LEU A 604 -25.50 -20.77 -1.55
C LEU A 604 -26.74 -20.03 -1.07
N ASP A 605 -27.86 -20.75 -0.97
CA ASP A 605 -29.09 -20.26 -0.34
C ASP A 605 -29.07 -20.69 1.13
N VAL A 606 -28.94 -19.72 2.03
CA VAL A 606 -28.81 -19.97 3.46
C VAL A 606 -30.08 -19.53 4.18
N THR A 607 -30.65 -20.44 4.97
CA THR A 607 -31.85 -20.20 5.77
C THR A 607 -31.53 -20.44 7.23
N ILE A 608 -31.79 -19.45 8.09
CA ILE A 608 -31.68 -19.55 9.54
C ILE A 608 -33.09 -19.46 10.14
N LYS A 609 -33.58 -20.56 10.72
CA LYS A 609 -34.85 -20.59 11.45
C LYS A 609 -34.58 -20.51 12.95
N ASN A 610 -35.15 -19.51 13.62
CA ASN A 610 -35.14 -19.43 15.08
C ASN A 610 -36.22 -20.37 15.62
N ASN A 611 -35.83 -21.41 16.36
CA ASN A 611 -36.76 -22.40 16.92
C ASN A 611 -37.12 -22.11 18.38
N SER A 612 -36.78 -20.91 18.88
CA SER A 612 -36.96 -20.54 20.27
C SER A 612 -38.00 -19.43 20.43
N LYS A 613 -38.45 -19.25 21.68
CA LYS A 613 -39.31 -18.14 22.09
C LYS A 613 -38.55 -16.81 22.26
N HIS A 614 -37.21 -16.82 22.14
CA HIS A 614 -36.36 -15.65 22.33
C HIS A 614 -35.69 -15.22 21.01
N PRO A 615 -35.37 -13.93 20.83
CA PRO A 615 -34.69 -13.46 19.62
C PRO A 615 -33.25 -14.00 19.53
N VAL A 616 -32.80 -14.30 18.31
CA VAL A 616 -31.42 -14.74 18.03
C VAL A 616 -30.65 -13.64 17.30
N LYS A 617 -29.40 -13.40 17.71
CA LYS A 617 -28.55 -12.38 17.09
C LYS A 617 -27.38 -13.00 16.32
N TYR A 618 -27.21 -12.59 15.06
CA TYR A 618 -26.04 -12.94 14.23
C TYR A 618 -25.22 -11.71 13.92
N ALA A 619 -23.89 -11.86 13.86
CA ALA A 619 -22.98 -10.80 13.49
C ALA A 619 -23.34 -10.23 12.12
N SER A 620 -23.40 -8.90 12.01
CA SER A 620 -23.75 -8.21 10.79
C SER A 620 -22.88 -6.99 10.55
N GLY A 621 -22.90 -6.52 9.32
CA GLY A 621 -22.48 -5.19 8.88
C GLY A 621 -23.68 -4.39 8.41
N SER A 622 -23.42 -3.19 7.89
CA SER A 622 -24.46 -2.42 7.24
C SER A 622 -23.87 -1.44 6.23
N ALA A 623 -24.26 -1.61 4.96
CA ALA A 623 -23.72 -0.88 3.83
C ALA A 623 -24.77 -0.03 3.11
N ASN A 624 -24.33 1.09 2.53
CA ASN A 624 -25.11 1.96 1.65
C ASN A 624 -24.94 1.57 0.16
N TYR A 625 -24.38 0.40 -0.12
CA TYR A 625 -24.18 -0.12 -1.47
C TYR A 625 -24.28 -1.64 -1.46
N SER A 626 -24.68 -2.22 -2.60
CA SER A 626 -24.73 -3.67 -2.75
C SER A 626 -23.32 -4.24 -2.80
N LEU A 627 -23.00 -5.17 -1.90
CA LEU A 627 -21.73 -5.90 -1.95
C LEU A 627 -21.62 -6.88 -3.13
N LYS A 628 -22.74 -7.16 -3.80
CA LYS A 628 -22.81 -8.02 -5.00
C LYS A 628 -22.60 -7.22 -6.29
N THR A 629 -23.29 -6.10 -6.44
CA THR A 629 -23.30 -5.33 -7.71
C THR A 629 -22.50 -4.04 -7.64
N GLY A 630 -22.16 -3.57 -6.45
CA GLY A 630 -21.60 -2.24 -6.21
C GLY A 630 -22.63 -1.10 -6.31
N LYS A 631 -23.87 -1.36 -6.73
CA LYS A 631 -24.86 -0.28 -6.89
C LYS A 631 -25.12 0.41 -5.55
N ILE A 632 -25.09 1.74 -5.53
CA ILE A 632 -25.48 2.53 -4.35
C ILE A 632 -26.96 2.27 -4.06
N LEU A 633 -27.26 2.01 -2.79
CA LEU A 633 -28.61 1.67 -2.34
C LEU A 633 -29.35 2.93 -1.88
N PRO A 634 -30.67 3.04 -2.11
CA PRO A 634 -31.47 4.16 -1.60
C PRO A 634 -31.48 4.25 -0.08
N ARG A 635 -31.32 3.12 0.60
CA ARG A 635 -31.30 3.00 2.05
C ARG A 635 -30.19 2.05 2.49
N ARG A 636 -29.68 2.31 3.69
CA ARG A 636 -28.70 1.45 4.33
C ARG A 636 -29.34 0.09 4.64
N GLU A 637 -28.72 -0.99 4.19
CA GLU A 637 -29.21 -2.35 4.43
C GLU A 637 -28.33 -3.07 5.48
N PRO A 638 -28.92 -3.83 6.41
CA PRO A 638 -28.17 -4.70 7.29
C PRO A 638 -27.74 -5.96 6.52
N ILE A 639 -26.50 -6.37 6.70
CA ILE A 639 -25.88 -7.43 5.92
C ILE A 639 -25.28 -8.45 6.87
N ILE A 640 -25.74 -9.71 6.83
CA ILE A 640 -25.19 -10.76 7.70
C ILE A 640 -23.73 -11.04 7.31
N CYS A 641 -22.85 -11.18 8.30
CA CYS A 641 -21.45 -11.50 8.07
C CYS A 641 -21.27 -13.00 7.90
N TRP A 642 -20.54 -13.38 6.86
CA TRP A 642 -20.25 -14.77 6.55
C TRP A 642 -18.86 -14.92 5.92
N TYR A 643 -18.32 -16.13 6.03
CA TYR A 643 -17.07 -16.53 5.37
C TYR A 643 -17.27 -17.90 4.75
N VAL A 644 -16.80 -18.08 3.53
CA VAL A 644 -16.83 -19.37 2.84
C VAL A 644 -15.41 -19.83 2.56
N TYR A 645 -15.14 -21.06 2.94
CA TYR A 645 -13.85 -21.70 2.78
C TYR A 645 -13.98 -22.97 1.94
N ASN A 646 -12.88 -23.30 1.27
CA ASN A 646 -12.56 -24.66 0.89
C ASN A 646 -11.59 -25.24 1.92
N ILE A 647 -12.00 -26.26 2.66
CA ILE A 647 -11.16 -27.03 3.57
C ILE A 647 -10.65 -28.24 2.81
N PHE A 648 -9.35 -28.42 2.79
CA PHE A 648 -8.76 -29.61 2.23
C PHE A 648 -8.82 -30.70 3.31
N HIS A 649 -9.90 -31.50 3.31
CA HIS A 649 -10.07 -32.59 4.28
C HIS A 649 -9.10 -33.75 3.99
N ARG A 650 -8.40 -34.20 5.03
CA ARG A 650 -7.80 -35.55 5.13
C ARG A 650 -8.94 -36.56 5.14
N THR A 651 -9.05 -37.44 4.15
CA THR A 651 -9.66 -38.74 4.39
C THR A 651 -8.73 -39.51 5.33
N ALA A 652 -9.28 -39.95 6.47
CA ALA A 652 -8.56 -40.61 7.55
C ALA A 652 -8.35 -42.12 7.28
N TYR A 653 -7.40 -42.71 8.02
CA TYR A 653 -7.04 -44.14 8.10
C TYR A 653 -6.22 -44.69 6.91
N PHE A 654 -4.95 -45.02 7.16
CA PHE A 654 -3.99 -45.66 6.24
C PHE A 654 -3.45 -44.81 5.07
N SER A 655 -2.71 -43.75 5.39
CA SER A 655 -1.43 -43.38 4.74
C SER A 655 -1.00 -41.98 5.18
N ASN A 656 0.26 -41.84 5.57
CA ASN A 656 0.85 -40.62 6.12
C ASN A 656 1.20 -39.58 5.04
N GLN A 657 0.33 -39.34 4.05
CA GLN A 657 0.54 -38.28 3.06
C GLN A 657 -0.65 -37.32 3.06
N ALA A 658 -0.44 -36.15 3.66
CA ALA A 658 -1.36 -35.02 3.51
C ALA A 658 -1.41 -34.63 2.03
N MET A 659 -2.60 -34.49 1.43
CA MET A 659 -2.69 -33.75 0.17
C MET A 659 -2.31 -32.30 0.46
N SER A 660 -1.09 -31.95 0.07
CA SER A 660 -0.51 -30.62 0.19
C SER A 660 -1.01 -29.76 -0.98
N PHE A 661 -1.70 -28.66 -0.68
CA PHE A 661 -1.88 -27.62 -1.68
C PHE A 661 -0.64 -26.73 -1.67
N THR A 662 0.18 -26.90 -2.70
CA THR A 662 1.38 -26.12 -2.94
C THR A 662 1.05 -24.64 -3.19
N LEU A 663 1.83 -23.71 -2.64
CA LEU A 663 1.78 -22.27 -2.96
C LEU A 663 1.77 -22.01 -4.47
N THR A 664 2.56 -22.78 -5.22
CA THR A 664 2.69 -22.68 -6.67
C THR A 664 2.99 -24.06 -7.26
N SER A 665 2.56 -24.31 -8.50
CA SER A 665 2.90 -25.57 -9.16
C SER A 665 4.40 -25.66 -9.46
N THR A 666 4.98 -26.86 -9.41
CA THR A 666 6.38 -27.11 -9.78
C THR A 666 6.67 -26.64 -11.21
N SER A 667 5.73 -26.84 -12.14
CA SER A 667 5.86 -26.37 -13.53
C SER A 667 5.99 -24.84 -13.61
N THR A 668 5.22 -24.11 -12.80
CA THR A 668 5.30 -22.64 -12.70
C THR A 668 6.66 -22.21 -12.14
N VAL A 669 7.17 -22.90 -11.11
CA VAL A 669 8.49 -22.61 -10.52
C VAL A 669 9.59 -22.76 -11.57
N VAL A 670 9.66 -23.92 -12.23
CA VAL A 670 10.67 -24.21 -13.26
C VAL A 670 10.58 -23.18 -14.38
N ARG A 671 9.38 -22.95 -14.94
CA ARG A 671 9.18 -21.98 -16.02
C ARG A 671 9.65 -20.58 -15.64
N ASN A 672 9.26 -20.07 -14.48
CA ASN A 672 9.61 -18.71 -14.05
C ASN A 672 11.12 -18.57 -13.80
N LEU A 673 11.74 -19.57 -13.16
CA LEU A 673 13.19 -19.60 -12.92
C LEU A 673 13.98 -19.66 -14.22
N SER A 674 13.59 -20.54 -15.16
CA SER A 674 14.24 -20.69 -16.45
C SER A 674 14.15 -19.42 -17.30
N LEU A 675 12.97 -18.78 -17.35
CA LEU A 675 12.79 -17.52 -18.07
C LEU A 675 13.65 -16.40 -17.47
N PHE A 676 13.66 -16.27 -16.15
CA PHE A 676 14.45 -15.26 -15.47
C PHE A 676 15.96 -15.48 -15.66
N LEU A 677 16.42 -16.73 -15.51
CA LEU A 677 17.81 -17.12 -15.74
C LEU A 677 18.24 -16.84 -17.19
N LEU A 678 17.41 -17.21 -18.16
CA LEU A 678 17.68 -16.95 -19.58
C LEU A 678 17.91 -15.46 -19.84
N ILE A 679 17.04 -14.60 -19.31
CA ILE A 679 17.18 -13.14 -19.46
C ILE A 679 18.48 -12.64 -18.82
N ILE A 680 18.84 -13.12 -17.63
CA ILE A 680 20.10 -12.74 -16.97
C ILE A 680 21.30 -13.14 -17.82
N LEU A 681 21.33 -14.39 -18.29
CA LEU A 681 22.43 -14.90 -19.11
C LEU A 681 22.57 -14.11 -20.41
N LEU A 682 21.46 -13.79 -21.08
CA LEU A 682 21.46 -12.93 -22.26
C LEU A 682 22.15 -11.58 -21.98
N PHE A 683 21.86 -10.93 -20.85
CA PHE A 683 22.50 -9.66 -20.48
C PHE A 683 23.95 -9.78 -20.00
N ILE A 684 24.36 -10.92 -19.43
CA ILE A 684 25.77 -11.19 -19.09
C ILE A 684 26.60 -11.30 -20.38
N TRP A 685 26.08 -12.02 -21.36
CA TRP A 685 26.79 -12.31 -22.62
C TRP A 685 26.68 -11.19 -23.65
N TRP A 686 25.69 -10.31 -23.52
CA TRP A 686 25.55 -9.11 -24.32
C TRP A 686 26.37 -7.94 -23.74
N ASP A 687 27.61 -7.76 -24.24
CA ASP A 687 28.45 -6.60 -23.94
C ASP A 687 28.91 -5.94 -25.26
N PRO A 688 28.26 -4.86 -25.71
CA PRO A 688 28.66 -4.18 -26.93
C PRO A 688 30.08 -3.60 -26.77
N ALA A 689 30.95 -3.86 -27.75
CA ALA A 689 32.26 -3.21 -27.82
C ALA A 689 32.06 -1.68 -27.83
N PRO A 690 32.93 -0.90 -27.14
CA PRO A 690 32.83 0.55 -27.22
C PRO A 690 32.97 0.98 -28.68
N ARG A 691 31.98 1.70 -29.22
CA ARG A 691 32.20 2.45 -30.47
C ARG A 691 33.39 3.37 -30.20
N ARG A 692 34.49 3.21 -30.95
CA ARG A 692 35.59 4.20 -30.98
C ARG A 692 34.95 5.54 -31.33
N THR A 693 34.69 6.38 -30.35
CA THR A 693 34.33 7.78 -30.59
C THR A 693 35.57 8.42 -31.21
N LYS A 694 35.55 8.61 -32.54
CA LYS A 694 36.45 9.58 -33.18
C LYS A 694 36.23 10.90 -32.43
N SER A 695 37.24 11.35 -31.71
CA SER A 695 37.29 12.67 -31.11
C SER A 695 37.26 13.70 -32.25
N ARG A 696 36.06 14.18 -32.61
CA ARG A 696 35.97 15.49 -33.26
C ARG A 696 36.16 16.51 -32.14
N LEU A 697 37.41 16.95 -32.00
CA LEU A 697 37.75 18.27 -31.49
C LEU A 697 36.94 19.28 -32.30
N THR A 698 35.88 19.82 -31.72
CA THR A 698 35.34 21.13 -32.12
C THR A 698 35.62 22.06 -30.96
N ASN A 699 36.80 22.68 -31.03
CA ASN A 699 37.00 24.00 -30.46
C ASN A 699 36.04 24.94 -31.19
N THR A 700 34.97 25.33 -30.52
CA THR A 700 34.26 26.58 -30.81
C THR A 700 33.89 27.19 -29.47
N ILE A 701 34.75 28.13 -29.09
CA ILE A 701 34.44 29.27 -28.24
C ILE A 701 33.15 29.88 -28.77
N GLU A 702 32.15 30.09 -27.92
CA GLU A 702 31.21 31.21 -28.04
C GLU A 702 30.44 31.41 -26.72
N LEU A 703 30.33 32.70 -26.38
CA LEU A 703 29.92 33.39 -25.15
C LEU A 703 28.74 32.83 -24.33
#